data_AF-A0A367KCV2-F1
#
_entry.id   AF-A0A367KCV2-F1
#
_cell.length_a   1.000
_cell.length_b   1.000
_cell.length_c   1.000
_cell.angle_alpha   90.00
_cell.angle_beta   90.00
_cell.angle_gamma   90.00
#
_symmetry.space_group_name_H-M   'P 1'
#
loop_
_entity.id
_entity.type
_entity.pdbx_description
1 polymer ?
#
loop_
_entity_poly.entity_id
_entity_poly.type
_entity_poly.pdbx_seq_one_letter_code
_entity_poly.pdbx_strand_id
1 'polypeptide(L)'
;MGYTSSIGLYVPDWTKLNWYSLIIGISLALFAFVTLFIDLAPYSKFGNRKFDTIPSKKAMICFYLPSVIACLFVQKPVFFYWHSHFDIVHLLNTLHFSKRVFEVCFVHIYKSNTNILTMLSVSSVYTTTTLLDLLVTRQMPDYAFSDKLFTCGLLFFFIGEAVNTYHHWVLRQMRMNNNSQEKYRLPRGGLFDYVVAPHYMGEQLSFIGFILTSQNVVALALKAFPLVYLSIRAKKTHAWYKAYLTDKHEKADIRKRKNLIPFVCPCERCKDLGKECVEALVKATMKAKGLSESAYNAHNLQDQVKQLEMEVQHIEAEMKRLSNRSNNKLVPMGQHSIYSNNPEENIYLGKDSNMLLSFHREDVNCQAPHFTARIATRSFERKKTSDPDETLLAKTLFIDPRSTVHELVDAFFKCDIVYNSLVHESSFRAKLSILQDPLLDLTTLSICCYVCTTPCNDVAHSWRRKRHLADFFYVKAKSVFLDQFDDYEKRLENMVSVCLLSRYIHMTLRFSDCCRLLEMAFQISLDLHKDYNAYFESETDKEVTGHVDEALFSRCYYLIVNMRRVMQFIANESMNEPEFRYPRWQYLVDESEETRRYVRLQNWILSIVDHPFMSAFKKQIHRVHIGKVCTLSFESIVKADQVIQEWASSAPDEFRLFDDYFAVEACKEIICKIQDPILLVNFCNLHVLQLNINSSMLQPIALNNESSQLAQCVLEHSLSRSLTGCRLLIYAIKQLFHACGCNTTCNYTVLAFDNLLYTFDMLMLLSLSPNQQVAAEAKSMMKICFEEIKNIRFMQGISIPKETSPMASIITEQFKDKKFDVDYYDKYPHPWFAMMFDAIHVITSCT
;
A
#
# COMPACT_ATOMS: atom_id res chain seq x y z
N MET A 1 3.86 -5.76 -32.66
CA MET A 1 3.03 -6.96 -32.44
C MET A 1 2.16 -6.66 -31.25
N GLY A 2 0.84 -6.80 -31.42
CA GLY A 2 -0.09 -6.67 -30.31
C GLY A 2 0.19 -7.71 -29.22
N TYR A 3 -0.10 -7.36 -27.98
CA TYR A 3 0.15 -8.21 -26.82
C TYR A 3 -0.91 -7.96 -25.76
N THR A 4 -1.16 -8.95 -24.90
CA THR A 4 -2.10 -8.80 -23.79
C THR A 4 -1.42 -8.11 -22.61
N SER A 5 -2.01 -7.01 -22.12
CA SER A 5 -1.53 -6.29 -20.94
C SER A 5 -1.69 -7.10 -19.66
N SER A 6 -1.03 -6.69 -18.58
CA SER A 6 -1.15 -7.28 -17.24
C SER A 6 -2.58 -7.25 -16.67
N ILE A 7 -3.44 -6.36 -17.17
CA ILE A 7 -4.86 -6.24 -16.79
C ILE A 7 -5.76 -7.15 -17.66
N GLY A 8 -5.17 -7.97 -18.54
CA GLY A 8 -5.88 -8.92 -19.38
C GLY A 8 -6.55 -8.31 -20.63
N LEU A 9 -6.36 -7.01 -20.88
CA LEU A 9 -6.82 -6.35 -22.12
C LEU A 9 -5.73 -6.38 -23.19
N TYR A 10 -6.10 -6.67 -24.42
CA TYR A 10 -5.21 -6.68 -25.56
C TYR A 10 -4.81 -5.26 -26.00
N VAL A 11 -3.52 -5.06 -26.18
CA VAL A 11 -2.92 -3.87 -26.77
C VAL A 11 -2.76 -4.15 -28.26
N PRO A 12 -3.57 -3.53 -29.15
CA PRO A 12 -3.46 -3.77 -30.57
C PRO A 12 -2.15 -3.26 -31.16
N ASP A 13 -1.79 -3.79 -32.33
CA ASP A 13 -0.72 -3.21 -33.12
C ASP A 13 -0.98 -1.73 -33.40
N TRP A 14 0.06 -0.92 -33.25
CA TRP A 14 -0.03 0.53 -33.32
C TRP A 14 -0.12 1.05 -34.76
N THR A 15 -1.23 0.73 -35.43
CA THR A 15 -1.62 1.31 -36.70
C THR A 15 -2.08 2.76 -36.50
N LYS A 16 -2.11 3.55 -37.59
CA LYS A 16 -2.65 4.93 -37.54
C LYS A 16 -4.06 4.95 -36.93
N LEU A 17 -4.92 4.00 -37.31
CA LEU A 17 -6.28 3.88 -36.78
C LEU A 17 -6.28 3.69 -35.26
N ASN A 18 -5.47 2.76 -34.74
CA ASN A 18 -5.44 2.42 -33.31
C ASN A 18 -4.87 3.57 -32.47
N TRP A 19 -3.83 4.25 -32.97
CA TRP A 19 -3.31 5.48 -32.36
C TRP A 19 -4.35 6.60 -32.29
N TYR A 20 -4.99 6.94 -33.41
CA TYR A 20 -6.01 7.98 -33.42
C TYR A 20 -7.19 7.62 -32.53
N SER A 21 -7.63 6.36 -32.52
CA SER A 21 -8.74 5.90 -31.69
C SER A 21 -8.42 6.00 -30.20
N LEU A 22 -7.20 5.64 -29.80
CA LEU A 22 -6.75 5.79 -28.42
C LEU A 22 -6.69 7.27 -28.00
N ILE A 23 -6.08 8.13 -28.82
CA ILE A 23 -5.95 9.56 -28.53
C ILE A 23 -7.33 10.22 -28.43
N ILE A 24 -8.26 9.90 -29.34
CA ILE A 24 -9.64 10.38 -29.30
C ILE A 24 -10.33 9.91 -28.02
N GLY A 25 -10.21 8.63 -27.66
CA GLY A 25 -10.79 8.09 -26.42
C GLY A 25 -10.28 8.81 -25.17
N ILE A 26 -8.96 8.98 -25.04
CA ILE A 26 -8.34 9.70 -23.91
C ILE A 26 -8.79 11.17 -23.90
N SER A 27 -8.79 11.84 -25.05
CA SER A 27 -9.20 13.25 -25.15
C SER A 27 -10.66 13.44 -24.75
N LEU A 28 -11.55 12.53 -25.17
CA LEU A 28 -12.94 12.54 -24.75
C LEU A 28 -13.07 12.29 -23.25
N ALA A 29 -12.37 11.31 -22.69
CA ALA A 29 -12.40 11.04 -21.24
C ALA A 29 -11.93 12.25 -20.41
N LEU A 30 -10.86 12.93 -20.83
CA LEU A 30 -10.40 14.19 -20.23
C LEU A 30 -11.45 15.30 -20.37
N PHE A 31 -12.06 15.42 -21.55
CA PHE A 31 -13.14 16.39 -21.76
C PHE A 31 -14.34 16.11 -20.86
N ALA A 32 -14.70 14.85 -20.60
CA ALA A 32 -15.73 14.50 -19.63
C ALA A 32 -15.37 15.03 -18.23
N PHE A 33 -14.12 14.94 -17.79
CA PHE A 33 -13.71 15.53 -16.50
C PHE A 33 -13.89 17.05 -16.45
N VAL A 34 -13.61 17.76 -17.55
CA VAL A 34 -13.85 19.21 -17.64
C VAL A 34 -15.33 19.55 -17.40
N THR A 35 -16.27 18.65 -17.76
CA THR A 35 -17.70 18.84 -17.47
C THR A 35 -18.05 18.91 -15.99
N LEU A 36 -17.11 18.63 -15.08
CA LEU A 36 -17.26 18.93 -13.66
C LEU A 36 -17.38 20.45 -13.42
N PHE A 37 -16.57 21.23 -14.14
CA PHE A 37 -16.41 22.68 -13.96
C PHE A 37 -17.30 23.52 -14.88
N ILE A 38 -17.79 22.96 -15.98
CA ILE A 38 -18.66 23.68 -16.95
C ILE A 38 -20.12 23.20 -16.91
N ASP A 39 -21.03 23.97 -17.51
CA ASP A 39 -22.43 23.57 -17.62
C ASP A 39 -22.61 22.29 -18.42
N LEU A 40 -23.54 21.43 -17.97
CA LEU A 40 -23.85 20.19 -18.67
C LEU A 40 -24.56 20.45 -19.99
N ALA A 41 -24.51 19.44 -20.87
CA ALA A 41 -25.26 19.43 -22.11
C ALA A 41 -26.78 19.67 -21.86
N PRO A 42 -27.37 20.69 -22.50
CA PRO A 42 -28.75 21.15 -22.25
C PRO A 42 -29.82 20.23 -22.81
N TYR A 43 -30.07 19.12 -22.13
CA TYR A 43 -31.22 18.28 -22.41
C TYR A 43 -31.78 17.68 -21.12
N SER A 44 -33.04 17.23 -21.17
CA SER A 44 -33.81 16.83 -20.00
C SER A 44 -33.89 17.95 -18.96
N LYS A 45 -33.31 17.79 -17.76
CA LYS A 45 -33.43 18.72 -16.63
C LYS A 45 -32.61 20.01 -16.81
N PHE A 46 -31.60 19.97 -17.68
CA PHE A 46 -30.67 21.08 -17.93
C PHE A 46 -30.95 21.80 -19.27
N GLY A 47 -32.02 21.43 -19.97
CA GLY A 47 -32.47 22.06 -21.22
C GLY A 47 -33.44 23.22 -20.99
N ASN A 48 -34.14 23.63 -22.05
CA ASN A 48 -35.07 24.77 -22.07
C ASN A 48 -34.41 26.14 -21.81
N ARG A 49 -33.14 26.33 -22.17
CA ARG A 49 -32.54 27.67 -22.23
C ARG A 49 -33.17 28.47 -23.37
N LYS A 50 -33.01 29.80 -23.36
CA LYS A 50 -33.61 30.71 -24.38
C LYS A 50 -33.30 30.33 -25.84
N PHE A 51 -32.16 29.67 -26.09
CA PHE A 51 -31.70 29.24 -27.41
C PHE A 51 -31.90 27.73 -27.68
N ASP A 52 -32.57 27.00 -26.80
CA ASP A 52 -32.89 25.58 -26.99
C ASP A 52 -34.23 25.43 -27.73
N THR A 53 -34.18 25.31 -29.06
CA THR A 53 -35.37 25.30 -29.94
C THR A 53 -35.76 23.91 -30.45
N ILE A 54 -34.88 22.91 -30.32
CA ILE A 54 -35.10 21.57 -30.88
C ILE A 54 -35.80 20.67 -29.86
N PRO A 55 -36.95 20.03 -30.20
CA PRO A 55 -37.60 19.07 -29.30
C PRO A 55 -36.67 17.91 -28.93
N SER A 56 -36.55 17.61 -27.63
CA SER A 56 -35.60 16.59 -27.15
C SER A 56 -35.85 15.20 -27.75
N LYS A 57 -37.09 14.86 -28.11
CA LYS A 57 -37.39 13.57 -28.78
C LYS A 57 -36.65 13.46 -30.12
N LYS A 58 -36.68 14.51 -30.94
CA LYS A 58 -35.99 14.55 -32.24
C LYS A 58 -34.47 14.51 -32.04
N ALA A 59 -33.95 15.30 -31.11
CA ALA A 59 -32.52 15.33 -30.82
C ALA A 59 -31.99 13.98 -30.30
N MET A 60 -32.74 13.28 -29.45
CA MET A 60 -32.37 11.97 -28.93
C MET A 60 -32.41 10.87 -29.99
N ILE A 61 -33.34 10.92 -30.96
CA ILE A 61 -33.28 10.02 -32.12
C ILE A 61 -31.97 10.28 -32.90
N CYS A 62 -31.63 11.54 -33.14
CA CYS A 62 -30.37 11.91 -33.79
C CYS A 62 -29.12 11.53 -32.97
N PHE A 63 -29.20 11.45 -31.64
CA PHE A 63 -28.07 10.98 -30.82
C PHE A 63 -27.70 9.52 -31.10
N TYR A 64 -28.71 8.63 -31.20
CA TYR A 64 -28.47 7.18 -31.20
C TYR A 64 -28.61 6.53 -32.58
N LEU A 65 -29.48 7.04 -33.45
CA LEU A 65 -29.74 6.43 -34.76
C LEU A 65 -28.48 6.34 -35.66
N PRO A 66 -27.61 7.36 -35.73
CA PRO A 66 -26.40 7.28 -36.54
C PRO A 66 -25.42 6.20 -36.06
N SER A 67 -25.41 5.88 -34.75
CA SER A 67 -24.60 4.76 -34.22
C SER A 67 -25.17 3.40 -34.66
N VAL A 68 -26.49 3.24 -34.74
CA VAL A 68 -27.12 2.04 -35.35
C VAL A 68 -26.72 1.91 -36.82
N ILE A 69 -26.77 3.02 -37.57
CA ILE A 69 -26.36 3.03 -38.99
C ILE A 69 -24.88 2.68 -39.12
N ALA A 70 -24.02 3.18 -38.25
CA ALA A 70 -22.59 2.85 -38.22
C ALA A 70 -22.37 1.34 -37.97
N CYS A 71 -23.10 0.72 -37.04
CA CYS A 71 -23.05 -0.73 -36.83
C CYS A 71 -23.43 -1.48 -38.11
N LEU A 72 -24.55 -1.11 -38.75
CA LEU A 72 -25.02 -1.74 -40.00
C LEU A 72 -24.03 -1.55 -41.17
N PHE A 73 -23.30 -0.43 -41.20
CA PHE A 73 -22.28 -0.16 -42.20
C PHE A 73 -21.04 -1.04 -42.02
N VAL A 74 -20.62 -1.29 -40.76
CA VAL A 74 -19.46 -2.14 -40.46
C VAL A 74 -19.73 -3.60 -40.83
N GLN A 75 -20.91 -4.12 -40.48
CA GLN A 75 -21.33 -5.49 -40.79
C GLN A 75 -22.85 -5.61 -40.73
N LYS A 76 -23.43 -6.46 -41.59
CA LYS A 76 -24.85 -6.84 -41.46
C LYS A 76 -25.04 -7.64 -40.17
N PRO A 77 -26.08 -7.37 -39.37
CA PRO A 77 -26.30 -8.04 -38.11
C PRO A 77 -26.56 -9.52 -38.34
N VAL A 78 -25.78 -10.38 -37.70
CA VAL A 78 -25.95 -11.83 -37.74
C VAL A 78 -26.64 -12.21 -36.44
N PHE A 79 -27.84 -12.80 -36.49
CA PHE A 79 -28.65 -13.06 -35.29
C PHE A 79 -28.63 -14.53 -34.84
N PHE A 80 -28.25 -15.46 -35.72
CA PHE A 80 -28.40 -16.90 -35.50
C PHE A 80 -27.13 -17.72 -35.76
N TYR A 81 -26.06 -17.10 -36.29
CA TYR A 81 -24.82 -17.77 -36.65
C TYR A 81 -23.61 -16.91 -36.27
N TRP A 82 -22.96 -17.21 -35.14
CA TRP A 82 -21.79 -16.48 -34.66
C TRP A 82 -20.54 -17.26 -35.06
N HIS A 83 -19.67 -16.66 -35.88
CA HIS A 83 -18.44 -17.32 -36.34
C HIS A 83 -17.19 -16.79 -35.61
N SER A 84 -17.27 -15.60 -35.03
CA SER A 84 -16.17 -14.94 -34.32
C SER A 84 -16.66 -14.15 -33.10
N HIS A 85 -15.75 -13.87 -32.15
CA HIS A 85 -16.03 -13.01 -31.00
C HIS A 85 -16.49 -11.60 -31.41
N PHE A 86 -15.96 -11.11 -32.54
CA PHE A 86 -16.34 -9.84 -33.13
C PHE A 86 -17.84 -9.78 -33.47
N ASP A 87 -18.43 -10.87 -33.97
CA ASP A 87 -19.86 -10.91 -34.32
C ASP A 87 -20.75 -10.63 -33.11
N ILE A 88 -20.35 -11.12 -31.93
CA ILE A 88 -21.06 -10.89 -30.69
C ILE A 88 -20.87 -9.44 -30.23
N VAL A 89 -19.64 -8.90 -30.23
CA VAL A 89 -19.40 -7.49 -29.86
C VAL A 89 -20.18 -6.52 -30.77
N HIS A 90 -20.23 -6.83 -32.07
CA HIS A 90 -21.04 -6.10 -33.05
C HIS A 90 -22.54 -6.18 -32.73
N LEU A 91 -23.04 -7.37 -32.41
CA LEU A 91 -24.43 -7.57 -31.98
C LEU A 91 -24.76 -6.74 -30.74
N LEU A 92 -23.93 -6.80 -29.69
CA LEU A 92 -24.19 -6.07 -28.45
C LEU A 92 -24.27 -4.56 -28.70
N ASN A 93 -23.38 -4.01 -29.54
CA ASN A 93 -23.42 -2.60 -29.92
C ASN A 93 -24.71 -2.27 -30.70
N THR A 94 -25.07 -3.13 -31.65
CA THR A 94 -26.31 -2.99 -32.43
C THR A 94 -27.55 -3.04 -31.53
N LEU A 95 -27.61 -4.00 -30.61
CA LEU A 95 -28.70 -4.18 -29.65
C LEU A 95 -28.82 -2.98 -28.72
N HIS A 96 -27.72 -2.52 -28.12
CA HIS A 96 -27.70 -1.35 -27.23
C HIS A 96 -28.29 -0.12 -27.93
N PHE A 97 -27.73 0.31 -29.07
CA PHE A 97 -28.21 1.53 -29.74
C PHE A 97 -29.60 1.38 -30.35
N SER A 98 -29.95 0.21 -30.89
CA SER A 98 -31.32 -0.05 -31.39
C SER A 98 -32.33 0.04 -30.25
N LYS A 99 -32.00 -0.52 -29.09
CA LYS A 99 -32.80 -0.41 -27.88
C LYS A 99 -32.89 1.04 -27.40
N ARG A 100 -31.82 1.85 -27.44
CA ARG A 100 -31.90 3.28 -27.09
C ARG A 100 -32.85 4.03 -28.03
N VAL A 101 -32.80 3.78 -29.34
CA VAL A 101 -33.76 4.35 -30.30
C VAL A 101 -35.19 3.90 -29.99
N PHE A 102 -35.39 2.61 -29.68
CA PHE A 102 -36.69 2.07 -29.29
C PHE A 102 -37.23 2.76 -28.02
N GLU A 103 -36.40 2.91 -26.98
CA GLU A 103 -36.78 3.62 -25.75
C GLU A 103 -37.18 5.07 -26.03
N VAL A 104 -36.48 5.78 -26.91
CA VAL A 104 -36.82 7.16 -27.31
C VAL A 104 -38.17 7.22 -28.02
N CYS A 105 -38.46 6.23 -28.89
CA CYS A 105 -39.71 6.18 -29.64
C CYS A 105 -40.92 5.84 -28.77
N PHE A 106 -40.77 4.86 -27.87
CA PHE A 106 -41.91 4.18 -27.22
C PHE A 106 -41.95 4.32 -25.69
N VAL A 107 -40.82 4.55 -25.01
CA VAL A 107 -40.73 4.57 -23.55
C VAL A 107 -40.62 5.99 -22.99
N HIS A 108 -39.72 6.80 -23.51
CA HIS A 108 -39.46 8.14 -22.98
C HIS A 108 -40.56 9.15 -23.34
N ILE A 109 -40.96 9.95 -22.34
CA ILE A 109 -41.90 11.07 -22.51
C ILE A 109 -41.11 12.37 -22.40
N TYR A 110 -40.89 13.11 -23.48
CA TYR A 110 -40.06 14.33 -23.45
C TYR A 110 -40.90 15.60 -23.24
N LYS A 111 -40.42 16.51 -22.38
CA LYS A 111 -41.01 17.85 -22.14
C LYS A 111 -40.01 19.00 -22.29
N SER A 112 -38.78 18.70 -22.74
CA SER A 112 -37.69 19.68 -22.86
C SER A 112 -37.26 19.88 -24.31
N ASN A 113 -36.67 21.03 -24.58
CA ASN A 113 -35.94 21.35 -25.80
C ASN A 113 -34.43 21.38 -25.53
N THR A 114 -33.65 21.21 -26.60
CA THR A 114 -32.19 21.30 -26.64
C THR A 114 -31.76 22.14 -27.84
N ASN A 115 -30.46 22.32 -28.04
CA ASN A 115 -29.90 23.05 -29.18
C ASN A 115 -29.18 22.15 -30.19
N ILE A 116 -28.98 22.68 -31.39
CA ILE A 116 -28.37 21.97 -32.52
C ILE A 116 -26.93 21.55 -32.24
N LEU A 117 -26.16 22.39 -31.55
CA LEU A 117 -24.76 22.09 -31.22
C LEU A 117 -24.66 20.84 -30.34
N THR A 118 -25.52 20.74 -29.33
CA THR A 118 -25.60 19.57 -28.45
C THR A 118 -26.05 18.35 -29.23
N MET A 119 -27.08 18.50 -30.07
CA MET A 119 -27.58 17.45 -30.96
C MET A 119 -26.45 16.81 -31.78
N LEU A 120 -25.69 17.63 -32.51
CA LEU A 120 -24.63 17.20 -33.40
C LEU A 120 -23.40 16.67 -32.63
N SER A 121 -23.01 17.33 -31.54
CA SER A 121 -21.82 16.95 -30.78
C SER A 121 -21.98 15.56 -30.13
N VAL A 122 -23.11 15.31 -29.47
CA VAL A 122 -23.34 14.01 -28.80
C VAL A 122 -23.54 12.90 -29.84
N SER A 123 -24.24 13.19 -30.93
CA SER A 123 -24.41 12.25 -32.05
C SER A 123 -23.06 11.86 -32.67
N SER A 124 -22.19 12.84 -32.91
CA SER A 124 -20.83 12.63 -33.40
C SER A 124 -20.03 11.75 -32.43
N VAL A 125 -20.02 12.10 -31.13
CA VAL A 125 -19.27 11.33 -30.13
C VAL A 125 -19.73 9.87 -30.04
N TYR A 126 -21.03 9.60 -29.96
CA TYR A 126 -21.52 8.21 -29.91
C TYR A 126 -21.21 7.44 -31.19
N THR A 127 -21.38 8.07 -32.35
CA THR A 127 -21.15 7.41 -33.63
C THR A 127 -19.68 7.12 -33.85
N THR A 128 -18.80 8.09 -33.60
CA THR A 128 -17.36 7.93 -33.73
C THR A 128 -16.82 6.90 -32.74
N THR A 129 -17.20 6.96 -31.47
CA THR A 129 -16.71 5.99 -30.47
C THR A 129 -17.17 4.57 -30.78
N THR A 130 -18.40 4.39 -31.25
CA THR A 130 -18.93 3.07 -31.67
C THR A 130 -18.21 2.54 -32.91
N LEU A 131 -18.04 3.39 -33.92
CA LEU A 131 -17.35 3.01 -35.15
C LEU A 131 -15.89 2.61 -34.87
N LEU A 132 -15.16 3.41 -34.10
CA LEU A 132 -13.76 3.13 -33.78
C LEU A 132 -13.62 1.85 -32.94
N ASP A 133 -14.49 1.65 -31.93
CA ASP A 133 -14.50 0.42 -31.11
C ASP A 133 -14.68 -0.83 -31.99
N LEU A 134 -15.64 -0.82 -32.92
CA LEU A 134 -15.88 -1.92 -33.84
C LEU A 134 -14.72 -2.13 -34.83
N LEU A 135 -14.20 -1.05 -35.43
CA LEU A 135 -13.10 -1.17 -36.39
C LEU A 135 -11.81 -1.71 -35.76
N VAL A 136 -11.52 -1.31 -34.52
CA VAL A 136 -10.36 -1.82 -33.78
C VAL A 136 -10.59 -3.26 -33.34
N THR A 137 -11.77 -3.59 -32.81
CA THR A 137 -12.08 -4.97 -32.36
C THR A 137 -12.07 -5.96 -33.53
N ARG A 138 -12.45 -5.54 -34.74
CA ARG A 138 -12.40 -6.38 -35.96
C ARG A 138 -11.00 -6.79 -36.37
N GLN A 139 -9.99 -6.00 -36.02
CA GLN A 139 -8.58 -6.28 -36.35
C GLN A 139 -7.90 -7.19 -35.31
N MET A 140 -8.62 -7.56 -34.25
CA MET A 140 -8.08 -8.40 -33.19
C MET A 140 -7.99 -9.85 -33.62
N PRO A 141 -6.89 -10.54 -33.31
CA PRO A 141 -6.80 -11.98 -33.55
C PRO A 141 -7.66 -12.74 -32.53
N ASP A 142 -8.23 -13.89 -32.91
CA ASP A 142 -9.14 -14.65 -32.04
C ASP A 142 -8.50 -15.10 -30.71
N TYR A 143 -7.18 -15.35 -30.69
CA TYR A 143 -6.46 -15.71 -29.46
C TYR A 143 -6.38 -14.57 -28.44
N ALA A 144 -6.67 -13.32 -28.84
CA ALA A 144 -6.66 -12.17 -27.93
C ALA A 144 -7.87 -12.17 -26.98
N PHE A 145 -8.90 -12.97 -27.27
CA PHE A 145 -10.11 -13.06 -26.46
C PHE A 145 -9.97 -14.13 -25.37
N SER A 146 -10.22 -13.73 -24.14
CA SER A 146 -10.36 -14.59 -22.95
C SER A 146 -11.84 -14.91 -22.69
N ASP A 147 -12.20 -16.18 -22.71
CA ASP A 147 -13.58 -16.65 -22.44
C ASP A 147 -14.12 -16.17 -21.10
N LYS A 148 -13.26 -16.07 -20.08
CA LYS A 148 -13.64 -15.62 -18.74
C LYS A 148 -14.04 -14.15 -18.73
N LEU A 149 -13.21 -13.28 -19.31
CA LEU A 149 -13.50 -11.86 -19.42
C LEU A 149 -14.70 -11.62 -20.32
N PHE A 150 -14.82 -12.41 -21.38
CA PHE A 150 -15.94 -12.34 -22.32
C PHE A 150 -17.27 -12.69 -21.64
N THR A 151 -17.32 -13.80 -20.90
CA THR A 151 -18.50 -14.23 -20.13
C THR A 151 -18.88 -13.21 -19.07
N CYS A 152 -17.88 -12.68 -18.35
CA CYS A 152 -18.08 -11.59 -17.39
C CYS A 152 -18.67 -10.35 -18.07
N GLY A 153 -18.12 -9.95 -19.22
CA GLY A 153 -18.60 -8.82 -20.00
C GLY A 153 -20.05 -8.97 -20.46
N LEU A 154 -20.44 -10.18 -20.90
CA LEU A 154 -21.84 -10.47 -21.22
C LEU A 154 -22.76 -10.29 -20.01
N LEU A 155 -22.38 -10.80 -18.84
CA LEU A 155 -23.17 -10.63 -17.61
C LEU A 155 -23.34 -9.15 -17.26
N PHE A 156 -22.25 -8.38 -17.26
CA PHE A 156 -22.29 -6.94 -17.01
C PHE A 156 -23.17 -6.19 -18.02
N PHE A 157 -23.07 -6.56 -19.31
CA PHE A 157 -23.87 -5.97 -20.36
C PHE A 157 -25.37 -6.21 -20.15
N PHE A 158 -25.80 -7.47 -19.96
CA PHE A 158 -27.22 -7.79 -19.81
C PHE A 158 -27.81 -7.25 -18.50
N ILE A 159 -27.06 -7.30 -17.39
CA ILE A 159 -27.48 -6.68 -16.13
C ILE A 159 -27.61 -5.17 -16.31
N GLY A 160 -26.63 -4.53 -16.96
CA GLY A 160 -26.64 -3.10 -17.24
C GLY A 160 -27.84 -2.68 -18.08
N GLU A 161 -28.12 -3.38 -19.17
CA GLU A 161 -29.27 -3.12 -20.04
C GLU A 161 -30.60 -3.31 -19.31
N ALA A 162 -30.73 -4.38 -18.52
CA ALA A 162 -31.94 -4.66 -17.74
C ALA A 162 -32.20 -3.56 -16.69
N VAL A 163 -31.16 -3.17 -15.94
CA VAL A 163 -31.25 -2.07 -14.96
C VAL A 163 -31.57 -0.76 -15.65
N ASN A 164 -30.95 -0.46 -16.80
CA ASN A 164 -31.21 0.76 -17.55
C ASN A 164 -32.68 0.82 -18.04
N THR A 165 -33.17 -0.23 -18.68
CA THR A 165 -34.56 -0.29 -19.21
C THR A 165 -35.60 -0.24 -18.11
N TYR A 166 -35.41 -1.04 -17.04
CA TYR A 166 -36.33 -1.06 -15.93
C TYR A 166 -36.50 0.34 -15.33
N HIS A 167 -35.41 1.07 -15.11
CA HIS A 167 -35.48 2.41 -14.54
C HIS A 167 -35.99 3.48 -15.52
N HIS A 168 -35.82 3.32 -16.83
CA HIS A 168 -36.51 4.16 -17.82
C HIS A 168 -38.02 3.92 -17.83
N TRP A 169 -38.45 2.66 -17.70
CA TRP A 169 -39.87 2.32 -17.57
C TRP A 169 -40.47 2.90 -16.28
N VAL A 170 -39.78 2.78 -15.14
CA VAL A 170 -40.19 3.40 -13.87
C VAL A 170 -40.34 4.93 -14.01
N LEU A 171 -39.40 5.62 -14.68
CA LEU A 171 -39.51 7.05 -14.96
C LEU A 171 -40.69 7.40 -15.86
N ARG A 172 -41.03 6.54 -16.82
CA ARG A 172 -42.23 6.70 -17.67
C ARG A 172 -43.50 6.61 -16.84
N GLN A 173 -43.62 5.60 -15.98
CA GLN A 173 -44.82 5.41 -15.15
C GLN A 173 -45.09 6.62 -14.25
N MET A 174 -44.04 7.21 -13.68
CA MET A 174 -44.18 8.44 -12.90
C MET A 174 -44.63 9.64 -13.71
N ARG A 175 -44.23 9.73 -14.98
CA ARG A 175 -44.67 10.82 -15.85
C ARG A 175 -46.13 10.64 -16.29
N MET A 176 -46.59 9.40 -16.46
CA MET A 176 -47.99 9.10 -16.76
C MET A 176 -48.90 9.33 -15.55
N ASN A 177 -48.47 8.94 -14.35
CA ASN A 177 -49.31 9.03 -13.13
C ASN A 177 -49.33 10.43 -12.48
N ASN A 178 -48.49 11.36 -12.93
CA ASN A 178 -48.48 12.74 -12.41
C ASN A 178 -49.36 13.65 -13.29
N ASN A 179 -50.62 13.84 -12.88
CA ASN A 179 -51.59 14.73 -13.54
C ASN A 179 -51.28 16.23 -13.38
N SER A 180 -50.41 16.62 -12.44
CA SER A 180 -50.03 18.01 -12.20
C SER A 180 -48.85 18.41 -13.11
N GLN A 181 -49.11 19.23 -14.13
CA GLN A 181 -48.17 19.53 -15.21
C GLN A 181 -46.90 20.30 -14.81
N GLU A 182 -46.80 20.88 -13.61
CA GLU A 182 -45.79 21.92 -13.31
C GLU A 182 -44.69 21.55 -12.31
N LYS A 183 -44.76 20.45 -11.54
CA LYS A 183 -43.77 20.17 -10.49
C LYS A 183 -43.01 18.86 -10.72
N TYR A 184 -41.69 18.94 -10.92
CA TYR A 184 -40.81 17.79 -10.91
C TYR A 184 -40.81 17.11 -9.53
N ARG A 185 -41.20 15.83 -9.48
CA ARG A 185 -41.16 15.00 -8.27
C ARG A 185 -39.92 14.12 -8.23
N LEU A 186 -39.57 13.68 -7.02
CA LEU A 186 -38.46 12.77 -6.80
C LEU A 186 -38.86 11.34 -7.23
N PRO A 187 -38.11 10.66 -8.12
CA PRO A 187 -38.49 9.32 -8.57
C PRO A 187 -38.51 8.28 -7.44
N ARG A 188 -39.44 7.32 -7.40
CA ARG A 188 -39.51 6.25 -6.38
C ARG A 188 -39.66 4.84 -6.98
N GLY A 189 -39.16 3.83 -6.27
CA GLY A 189 -39.26 2.43 -6.69
C GLY A 189 -38.05 1.93 -7.47
N GLY A 190 -37.77 0.64 -7.32
CA GLY A 190 -36.51 0.05 -7.77
C GLY A 190 -35.32 0.65 -7.04
N LEU A 191 -34.21 0.85 -7.75
CA LEU A 191 -33.00 1.46 -7.20
C LEU A 191 -33.10 2.97 -6.99
N PHE A 192 -34.18 3.63 -7.45
CA PHE A 192 -34.36 5.07 -7.21
C PHE A 192 -34.43 5.41 -5.71
N ASP A 193 -34.81 4.45 -4.87
CA ASP A 193 -34.90 4.65 -3.43
C ASP A 193 -33.52 4.75 -2.75
N TYR A 194 -32.48 4.26 -3.43
CA TYR A 194 -31.09 4.31 -2.95
C TYR A 194 -30.25 5.35 -3.70
N VAL A 195 -30.49 5.54 -4.99
CA VAL A 195 -29.69 6.43 -5.85
C VAL A 195 -30.55 7.30 -6.75
N VAL A 196 -30.03 8.48 -7.12
CA VAL A 196 -30.78 9.45 -7.93
C VAL A 196 -30.84 9.07 -9.40
N ALA A 197 -29.82 8.39 -9.92
CA ALA A 197 -29.73 8.05 -11.34
C ALA A 197 -29.35 6.58 -11.60
N PRO A 198 -30.16 5.60 -11.15
CA PRO A 198 -29.89 4.18 -11.37
C PRO A 198 -29.91 3.77 -12.85
N HIS A 199 -30.64 4.50 -13.69
CA HIS A 199 -30.62 4.31 -15.15
C HIS A 199 -29.23 4.64 -15.74
N TYR A 200 -28.55 5.68 -15.25
CA TYR A 200 -27.16 5.96 -15.64
C TYR A 200 -26.21 4.89 -15.12
N MET A 201 -26.44 4.34 -13.92
CA MET A 201 -25.65 3.24 -13.38
C MET A 201 -25.77 1.99 -14.26
N GLY A 202 -26.99 1.63 -14.68
CA GLY A 202 -27.20 0.53 -15.63
C GLY A 202 -26.46 0.75 -16.95
N GLU A 203 -26.51 1.97 -17.50
CA GLU A 203 -25.80 2.31 -18.74
C GLU A 203 -24.27 2.20 -18.58
N GLN A 204 -23.73 2.54 -17.42
CA GLN A 204 -22.30 2.33 -17.12
C GLN A 204 -21.92 0.86 -17.02
N LEU A 205 -22.77 0.02 -16.40
CA LEU A 205 -22.54 -1.43 -16.37
C LEU A 205 -22.54 -2.01 -17.79
N SER A 206 -23.42 -1.51 -18.68
CA SER A 206 -23.36 -1.87 -20.11
C SER A 206 -22.04 -1.49 -20.76
N PHE A 207 -21.50 -0.30 -20.48
CA PHE A 207 -20.20 0.12 -21.00
C PHE A 207 -19.01 -0.66 -20.43
N ILE A 208 -19.08 -1.06 -19.16
CA ILE A 208 -18.09 -2.00 -18.59
C ILE A 208 -18.20 -3.36 -19.30
N GLY A 209 -19.42 -3.84 -19.55
CA GLY A 209 -19.68 -5.02 -20.37
C GLY A 209 -19.00 -4.93 -21.73
N PHE A 210 -19.18 -3.81 -22.45
CA PHE A 210 -18.51 -3.57 -23.74
C PHE A 210 -16.99 -3.65 -23.65
N ILE A 211 -16.37 -3.05 -22.63
CA ILE A 211 -14.91 -3.10 -22.45
C ILE A 211 -14.44 -4.55 -22.28
N LEU A 212 -15.16 -5.32 -21.46
CA LEU A 212 -14.83 -6.72 -21.15
C LEU A 212 -15.13 -7.69 -22.30
N THR A 213 -16.07 -7.38 -23.18
CA THR A 213 -16.33 -8.18 -24.39
C THR A 213 -15.39 -7.81 -25.55
N SER A 214 -15.05 -6.53 -25.71
CA SER A 214 -14.11 -6.06 -26.75
C SER A 214 -12.64 -6.35 -26.40
N GLN A 215 -12.33 -6.53 -25.12
CA GLN A 215 -11.03 -6.94 -24.57
C GLN A 215 -9.81 -6.20 -25.11
N ASN A 216 -9.94 -4.90 -25.38
CA ASN A 216 -8.82 -4.10 -25.86
C ASN A 216 -8.74 -2.73 -25.20
N VAL A 217 -7.51 -2.21 -25.10
CA VAL A 217 -7.21 -0.94 -24.41
C VAL A 217 -7.83 0.28 -25.11
N VAL A 218 -8.08 0.19 -26.42
CA VAL A 218 -8.73 1.27 -27.18
C VAL A 218 -10.22 1.33 -26.82
N ALA A 219 -10.90 0.19 -26.71
CA ALA A 219 -12.28 0.11 -26.23
C ALA A 219 -12.41 0.70 -24.82
N LEU A 220 -11.48 0.38 -23.92
CA LEU A 220 -11.40 1.00 -22.58
C LEU A 220 -11.33 2.53 -22.67
N ALA A 221 -10.44 3.08 -23.50
CA ALA A 221 -10.29 4.53 -23.64
C ALA A 221 -11.55 5.19 -24.23
N LEU A 222 -12.16 4.59 -25.26
CA LEU A 222 -13.37 5.11 -25.90
C LEU A 222 -14.59 5.07 -24.96
N LYS A 223 -14.72 4.00 -24.16
CA LYS A 223 -15.84 3.83 -23.22
C LYS A 223 -15.58 4.49 -21.85
N ALA A 224 -14.37 4.98 -21.56
CA ALA A 224 -14.11 5.79 -20.36
C ALA A 224 -14.89 7.12 -20.36
N PHE A 225 -15.12 7.73 -21.52
CA PHE A 225 -15.91 8.95 -21.67
C PHE A 225 -17.32 8.85 -21.06
N PRO A 226 -18.19 7.91 -21.50
CA PRO A 226 -19.53 7.80 -20.93
C PRO A 226 -19.50 7.41 -19.44
N LEU A 227 -18.52 6.63 -18.97
CA LEU A 227 -18.37 6.32 -17.54
C LEU A 227 -18.16 7.58 -16.71
N VAL A 228 -17.22 8.45 -17.09
CA VAL A 228 -16.95 9.70 -16.37
C VAL A 228 -18.13 10.69 -16.51
N TYR A 229 -18.61 10.89 -17.74
CA TYR A 229 -19.65 11.86 -18.04
C TYR A 229 -20.96 11.55 -17.30
N LEU A 230 -21.41 10.29 -17.29
CA LEU A 230 -22.63 9.90 -16.59
C LEU A 230 -22.50 10.03 -15.07
N SER A 231 -21.31 9.81 -14.51
CA SER A 231 -21.04 10.02 -13.08
C SER A 231 -21.19 11.48 -12.67
N ILE A 232 -20.62 12.39 -13.44
CA ILE A 232 -20.73 13.85 -13.23
C ILE A 232 -22.17 14.30 -13.43
N ARG A 233 -22.84 13.77 -14.47
CA ARG A 233 -24.25 14.07 -14.75
C ARG A 233 -25.18 13.60 -13.63
N ALA A 234 -24.90 12.45 -13.00
CA ALA A 234 -25.62 11.97 -11.83
C ALA A 234 -25.43 12.90 -10.62
N LYS A 235 -24.19 13.34 -10.35
CA LYS A 235 -23.88 14.32 -9.29
C LYS A 235 -24.66 15.63 -9.48
N LYS A 236 -24.62 16.22 -10.67
CA LYS A 236 -25.35 17.45 -10.96
C LYS A 236 -26.87 17.24 -10.94
N THR A 237 -27.36 16.05 -11.28
CA THR A 237 -28.78 15.70 -11.15
C THR A 237 -29.21 15.65 -9.68
N HIS A 238 -28.36 15.13 -8.78
CA HIS A 238 -28.58 15.15 -7.32
C HIS A 238 -28.67 16.59 -6.80
N ALA A 239 -27.69 17.43 -7.17
CA ALA A 239 -27.67 18.85 -6.82
C ALA A 239 -28.90 19.60 -7.34
N TRP A 240 -29.31 19.32 -8.58
CA TRP A 240 -30.51 19.89 -9.19
C TRP A 240 -31.78 19.52 -8.40
N TYR A 241 -31.96 18.25 -8.01
CA TYR A 241 -33.10 17.85 -7.17
C TYR A 241 -33.06 18.51 -5.79
N LYS A 242 -31.88 18.63 -5.16
CA LYS A 242 -31.74 19.34 -3.88
C LYS A 242 -32.20 20.80 -3.96
N ALA A 243 -31.93 21.47 -5.07
CA ALA A 243 -32.30 22.87 -5.29
C ALA A 243 -33.77 23.04 -5.71
N TYR A 244 -34.29 22.14 -6.56
CA TYR A 244 -35.60 22.30 -7.20
C TYR A 244 -36.77 21.73 -6.39
N LEU A 245 -36.55 20.65 -5.61
CA LEU A 245 -37.62 20.05 -4.80
C LEU A 245 -38.08 21.04 -3.74
N THR A 246 -39.40 21.19 -3.57
CA THR A 246 -40.01 22.09 -2.57
C THR A 246 -40.62 21.33 -1.40
N ASP A 247 -41.12 20.12 -1.64
CA ASP A 247 -41.72 19.24 -0.64
C ASP A 247 -40.72 18.82 0.46
N LYS A 248 -41.17 18.86 1.71
CA LYS A 248 -40.33 18.60 2.89
C LYS A 248 -39.89 17.14 2.98
N HIS A 249 -40.77 16.20 2.62
CA HIS A 249 -40.46 14.76 2.65
C HIS A 249 -39.50 14.39 1.51
N GLU A 250 -39.74 14.87 0.29
CA GLU A 250 -38.83 14.65 -0.84
C GLU A 250 -37.45 15.28 -0.60
N LYS A 251 -37.39 16.44 0.07
CA LYS A 251 -36.12 17.05 0.52
C LYS A 251 -35.37 16.23 1.55
N ALA A 252 -36.05 15.42 2.36
CA ALA A 252 -35.41 14.50 3.30
C ALA A 252 -34.90 13.25 2.58
N ASP A 253 -35.70 12.70 1.67
CA ASP A 253 -35.35 11.49 0.90
C ASP A 253 -34.15 11.72 -0.02
N ILE A 254 -34.08 12.85 -0.73
CA ILE A 254 -32.95 13.19 -1.59
C ILE A 254 -31.63 13.33 -0.82
N ARG A 255 -31.67 13.64 0.49
CA ARG A 255 -30.46 13.68 1.33
C ARG A 255 -29.91 12.28 1.64
N LYS A 256 -30.80 11.28 1.72
CA LYS A 256 -30.44 9.88 2.00
C LYS A 256 -29.91 9.17 0.76
N ARG A 257 -30.44 9.52 -0.42
CA ARG A 257 -30.06 8.91 -1.70
C ARG A 257 -28.66 9.35 -2.14
N LYS A 258 -27.91 8.42 -2.72
CA LYS A 258 -26.61 8.70 -3.35
C LYS A 258 -26.78 9.13 -4.81
N ASN A 259 -25.69 9.53 -5.46
CA ASN A 259 -25.74 10.00 -6.84
C ASN A 259 -26.01 8.83 -7.81
N LEU A 260 -25.21 7.76 -7.73
CA LEU A 260 -25.13 6.74 -8.77
C LEU A 260 -24.95 5.32 -8.22
N ILE A 261 -23.98 5.09 -7.34
CA ILE A 261 -23.71 3.78 -6.71
C ILE A 261 -24.40 3.73 -5.34
N PRO A 262 -25.28 2.74 -5.06
CA PRO A 262 -25.87 2.56 -3.76
C PRO A 262 -24.80 2.41 -2.68
N PHE A 263 -25.01 3.01 -1.51
CA PHE A 263 -24.17 2.82 -0.31
C PHE A 263 -22.71 3.35 -0.38
N VAL A 264 -22.29 4.03 -1.46
CA VAL A 264 -20.96 4.65 -1.60
C VAL A 264 -21.05 6.20 -1.60
N CYS A 265 -20.28 6.84 -0.70
CA CYS A 265 -19.98 8.30 -0.56
C CYS A 265 -21.06 9.24 0.05
N PRO A 266 -20.74 10.18 1.01
CA PRO A 266 -21.71 11.05 1.68
C PRO A 266 -22.09 12.31 0.86
N CYS A 267 -23.34 12.77 1.01
CA CYS A 267 -23.87 13.89 0.23
C CYS A 267 -23.39 15.25 0.76
N GLU A 268 -23.10 16.21 -0.14
CA GLU A 268 -22.61 17.58 0.14
C GLU A 268 -23.44 18.41 1.15
N ARG A 269 -24.64 17.96 1.54
CA ARG A 269 -25.49 18.69 2.48
C ARG A 269 -25.11 18.50 3.96
N CYS A 270 -24.27 17.49 4.26
CA CYS A 270 -23.76 17.27 5.61
C CYS A 270 -22.55 18.16 5.94
N LYS A 271 -21.90 18.78 4.95
CA LYS A 271 -20.79 19.72 5.17
C LYS A 271 -21.25 21.11 5.59
N ASP A 272 -22.35 21.61 5.03
CA ASP A 272 -22.73 23.01 5.20
C ASP A 272 -23.81 23.23 6.28
N LEU A 273 -24.81 22.34 6.39
CA LEU A 273 -25.88 22.47 7.40
C LEU A 273 -25.46 22.05 8.83
N GLY A 274 -24.34 21.34 8.96
CA GLY A 274 -23.79 20.95 10.27
C GLY A 274 -23.20 22.14 11.03
N LYS A 275 -22.53 23.09 10.35
CA LYS A 275 -21.84 24.19 11.03
C LYS A 275 -22.80 25.24 11.60
N GLU A 276 -23.78 25.70 10.83
CA GLU A 276 -24.64 26.82 11.25
C GLU A 276 -25.67 26.43 12.33
N CYS A 277 -26.26 25.23 12.25
CA CYS A 277 -27.19 24.76 13.28
C CYS A 277 -26.46 24.34 14.56
N VAL A 278 -25.27 23.75 14.45
CA VAL A 278 -24.48 23.39 15.65
C VAL A 278 -23.95 24.65 16.31
N GLU A 279 -23.45 25.65 15.60
CA GLU A 279 -23.02 26.90 16.22
C GLU A 279 -24.18 27.66 16.88
N ALA A 280 -25.36 27.73 16.27
CA ALA A 280 -26.52 28.40 16.85
C ALA A 280 -27.12 27.64 18.05
N LEU A 281 -27.20 26.31 17.97
CA LEU A 281 -27.69 25.46 19.06
C LEU A 281 -26.67 25.37 20.21
N VAL A 282 -25.38 25.31 19.92
CA VAL A 282 -24.29 25.35 20.91
C VAL A 282 -24.24 26.71 21.58
N LYS A 283 -24.33 27.83 20.86
CA LYS A 283 -24.39 29.18 21.48
C LYS A 283 -25.64 29.38 22.33
N ALA A 284 -26.81 28.89 21.89
CA ALA A 284 -28.04 28.96 22.68
C ALA A 284 -28.00 28.05 23.93
N THR A 285 -27.42 26.86 23.81
CA THR A 285 -27.29 25.88 24.92
C THR A 285 -26.18 26.28 25.90
N MET A 286 -25.08 26.87 25.42
CA MET A 286 -24.00 27.43 26.24
C MET A 286 -24.47 28.64 27.04
N LYS A 287 -25.28 29.53 26.45
CA LYS A 287 -25.86 30.68 27.14
C LYS A 287 -26.92 30.27 28.17
N ALA A 288 -27.66 29.18 27.92
CA ALA A 288 -28.62 28.62 28.87
C ALA A 288 -27.97 27.84 30.03
N LYS A 289 -26.72 27.40 29.90
CA LYS A 289 -26.00 26.60 30.92
C LYS A 289 -24.78 27.27 31.56
N GLY A 290 -24.40 28.47 31.13
CA GLY A 290 -23.35 29.28 31.78
C GLY A 290 -21.94 28.71 31.69
N LEU A 291 -21.54 28.09 30.56
CA LEU A 291 -20.25 27.41 30.42
C LEU A 291 -19.42 27.95 29.24
N SER A 292 -18.09 28.04 29.43
CA SER A 292 -17.12 28.60 28.47
C SER A 292 -16.49 27.56 27.54
N GLU A 293 -15.91 28.07 26.44
CA GLU A 293 -15.60 27.38 25.18
C GLU A 293 -14.46 26.35 25.21
N SER A 294 -13.66 26.27 26.29
CA SER A 294 -12.41 25.50 26.30
C SER A 294 -12.50 24.04 26.77
N ALA A 295 -13.60 23.61 27.40
CA ALA A 295 -13.69 22.27 28.03
C ALA A 295 -14.34 21.18 27.15
N TYR A 296 -15.01 21.53 26.04
CA TYR A 296 -15.88 20.60 25.30
C TYR A 296 -15.14 19.71 24.28
N ASN A 297 -14.01 20.16 23.70
CA ASN A 297 -13.34 19.44 22.61
C ASN A 297 -12.52 18.21 23.06
N ALA A 298 -12.08 18.15 24.31
CA ALA A 298 -11.30 17.01 24.80
C ALA A 298 -12.19 15.82 25.22
N HIS A 299 -13.35 16.09 25.80
CA HIS A 299 -14.20 15.07 26.40
C HIS A 299 -14.96 14.22 25.36
N ASN A 300 -15.42 14.84 24.27
CA ASN A 300 -16.23 14.16 23.25
C ASN A 300 -15.42 13.22 22.34
N LEU A 301 -14.12 13.49 22.16
CA LEU A 301 -13.21 12.57 21.46
C LEU A 301 -12.84 11.37 22.35
N GLN A 302 -12.63 11.61 23.65
CA GLN A 302 -12.40 10.55 24.63
C GLN A 302 -13.60 9.59 24.71
N ASP A 303 -14.83 10.11 24.73
CA ASP A 303 -16.02 9.27 24.81
C ASP A 303 -16.24 8.41 23.54
N GLN A 304 -15.91 8.93 22.35
CA GLN A 304 -15.96 8.16 21.09
C GLN A 304 -14.86 7.09 21.00
N VAL A 305 -13.66 7.38 21.50
CA VAL A 305 -12.58 6.38 21.62
C VAL A 305 -12.98 5.30 22.63
N LYS A 306 -13.56 5.68 23.77
CA LYS A 306 -14.08 4.74 24.78
C LYS A 306 -15.17 3.83 24.23
N GLN A 307 -16.02 4.34 23.36
CA GLN A 307 -17.08 3.56 22.72
C GLN A 307 -16.51 2.52 21.75
N LEU A 308 -15.51 2.88 20.95
CA LEU A 308 -14.77 1.94 20.11
C LEU A 308 -13.97 0.91 20.95
N GLU A 309 -13.37 1.34 22.06
CA GLU A 309 -12.67 0.43 22.99
C GLU A 309 -13.63 -0.61 23.59
N MET A 310 -14.86 -0.21 23.94
CA MET A 310 -15.90 -1.14 24.42
C MET A 310 -16.37 -2.11 23.33
N GLU A 311 -16.52 -1.67 22.08
CA GLU A 311 -16.87 -2.55 20.95
C GLU A 311 -15.72 -3.55 20.66
N VAL A 312 -14.46 -3.10 20.75
CA VAL A 312 -13.27 -3.96 20.61
C VAL A 312 -13.22 -4.99 21.74
N GLN A 313 -13.46 -4.60 23.00
CA GLN A 313 -13.53 -5.53 24.12
C GLN A 313 -14.65 -6.57 23.96
N HIS A 314 -15.78 -6.19 23.36
CA HIS A 314 -16.86 -7.12 23.04
C HIS A 314 -16.43 -8.15 21.99
N ILE A 315 -15.79 -7.70 20.91
CA ILE A 315 -15.25 -8.56 19.85
C ILE A 315 -14.16 -9.49 20.39
N GLU A 316 -13.25 -8.98 21.22
CA GLU A 316 -12.21 -9.79 21.88
C GLU A 316 -12.81 -10.86 22.80
N ALA A 317 -13.86 -10.51 23.57
CA ALA A 317 -14.58 -11.47 24.39
C ALA A 317 -15.30 -12.53 23.55
N GLU A 318 -15.82 -12.17 22.38
CA GLU A 318 -16.44 -13.09 21.43
C GLU A 318 -15.41 -14.00 20.76
N MET A 319 -14.27 -13.47 20.32
CA MET A 319 -13.13 -14.24 19.82
C MET A 319 -12.61 -15.22 20.88
N LYS A 320 -12.52 -14.80 22.15
CA LYS A 320 -12.10 -15.65 23.27
C LYS A 320 -13.14 -16.75 23.58
N ARG A 321 -14.44 -16.45 23.46
CA ARG A 321 -15.51 -17.45 23.56
C ARG A 321 -15.48 -18.47 22.41
N LEU A 322 -15.21 -18.03 21.18
CA LEU A 322 -15.07 -18.90 20.00
C LEU A 322 -13.80 -19.77 20.08
N SER A 323 -12.68 -19.19 20.54
CA SER A 323 -11.43 -19.90 20.82
C SER A 323 -11.63 -20.98 21.89
N ASN A 324 -12.31 -20.67 22.99
CA ASN A 324 -12.58 -21.64 24.06
C ASN A 324 -13.51 -22.79 23.62
N ARG A 325 -14.35 -22.59 22.58
CA ARG A 325 -15.13 -23.67 21.95
C ARG A 325 -14.28 -24.61 21.09
N SER A 326 -13.16 -24.14 20.55
CA SER A 326 -12.26 -24.87 19.64
C SER A 326 -11.07 -25.55 20.36
N ASN A 327 -10.73 -25.10 21.58
CA ASN A 327 -9.57 -25.56 22.36
C ASN A 327 -9.49 -27.06 22.73
N ASN A 328 -10.47 -27.90 22.37
CA ASN A 328 -10.43 -29.34 22.65
C ASN A 328 -9.77 -30.22 21.56
N LYS A 329 -9.22 -29.66 20.46
CA LYS A 329 -8.65 -30.48 19.37
C LYS A 329 -7.48 -29.84 18.60
N LEU A 330 -6.45 -29.36 19.28
CA LEU A 330 -5.20 -28.98 18.61
C LEU A 330 -4.05 -29.87 19.09
N VAL A 331 -3.91 -31.02 18.43
CA VAL A 331 -2.70 -31.86 18.49
C VAL A 331 -1.90 -31.56 17.22
N PRO A 332 -0.57 -31.34 17.30
CA PRO A 332 0.27 -31.23 16.10
C PRO A 332 0.16 -32.53 15.32
N MET A 333 -0.48 -32.51 14.15
CA MET A 333 -0.73 -33.75 13.42
C MET A 333 0.43 -34.12 12.51
N GLY A 334 1.09 -35.20 12.92
CA GLY A 334 1.83 -36.07 12.02
C GLY A 334 0.97 -36.48 10.83
N GLN A 335 1.67 -36.44 9.69
CA GLN A 335 1.43 -37.02 8.37
C GLN A 335 0.03 -37.56 8.06
N HIS A 336 -0.44 -37.16 6.87
CA HIS A 336 -1.65 -37.56 6.15
C HIS A 336 -2.84 -36.58 6.27
N SER A 337 -2.95 -35.69 5.28
CA SER A 337 -4.22 -35.13 4.81
C SER A 337 -4.30 -35.26 3.27
N ILE A 338 -5.52 -35.54 2.79
CA ILE A 338 -5.83 -36.10 1.45
C ILE A 338 -6.17 -34.99 0.42
N TYR A 339 -5.76 -33.75 0.66
CA TYR A 339 -5.98 -32.65 -0.28
C TYR A 339 -4.68 -31.89 -0.51
N SER A 340 -4.21 -31.88 -1.76
CA SER A 340 -2.90 -31.37 -2.24
C SER A 340 -1.70 -32.29 -1.98
N ASN A 341 -0.95 -32.59 -3.05
CA ASN A 341 0.30 -33.37 -3.03
C ASN A 341 1.50 -32.60 -2.43
N ASN A 342 1.29 -31.41 -1.83
CA ASN A 342 2.36 -30.58 -1.31
C ASN A 342 2.25 -30.39 0.23
N PRO A 343 3.10 -31.05 1.04
CA PRO A 343 3.03 -31.01 2.50
C PRO A 343 3.12 -29.61 3.13
N GLU A 344 3.79 -28.68 2.44
CA GLU A 344 3.99 -27.29 2.92
C GLU A 344 2.74 -26.40 2.81
N GLU A 345 1.74 -26.79 2.02
CA GLU A 345 0.47 -26.05 1.89
C GLU A 345 -0.49 -26.30 3.06
N ASN A 346 -0.26 -27.36 3.85
CA ASN A 346 -1.24 -27.92 4.79
C ASN A 346 -0.90 -27.72 6.28
N ILE A 347 0.11 -26.91 6.61
CA ILE A 347 0.67 -26.84 7.98
C ILE A 347 -0.34 -26.33 9.04
N TYR A 348 -1.37 -25.57 8.65
CA TYR A 348 -2.31 -24.91 9.58
C TYR A 348 -3.79 -25.31 9.42
N LEU A 349 -4.05 -26.42 8.72
CA LEU A 349 -5.37 -27.03 8.65
C LEU A 349 -5.49 -28.04 9.80
N GLY A 350 -6.18 -27.69 10.88
CA GLY A 350 -6.57 -28.70 11.86
C GLY A 350 -7.39 -29.78 11.14
N LYS A 351 -7.23 -31.08 11.46
CA LYS A 351 -7.98 -32.15 10.75
C LYS A 351 -9.50 -31.96 10.77
N ASP A 352 -10.02 -31.07 11.62
CA ASP A 352 -11.45 -30.73 11.77
C ASP A 352 -11.76 -29.20 11.62
N SER A 353 -10.85 -28.36 11.10
CA SER A 353 -11.07 -26.90 11.06
C SER A 353 -12.03 -26.49 9.93
N ASN A 354 -13.33 -26.37 10.24
CA ASN A 354 -14.37 -25.89 9.32
C ASN A 354 -14.30 -24.37 9.03
N MET A 355 -13.42 -23.64 9.72
CA MET A 355 -13.33 -22.17 9.72
C MET A 355 -12.03 -21.70 9.05
N LEU A 356 -12.03 -21.73 7.72
CA LEU A 356 -10.87 -21.36 6.89
C LEU A 356 -11.06 -19.99 6.25
N LEU A 357 -10.04 -19.15 6.38
CA LEU A 357 -9.96 -17.84 5.76
C LEU A 357 -8.81 -17.83 4.76
N SER A 358 -9.11 -17.39 3.54
CA SER A 358 -8.09 -17.14 2.53
C SER A 358 -7.71 -15.67 2.56
N PHE A 359 -6.42 -15.40 2.57
CA PHE A 359 -5.87 -14.06 2.52
C PHE A 359 -5.14 -13.91 1.18
N HIS A 360 -5.51 -12.88 0.46
CA HIS A 360 -4.75 -12.39 -0.66
C HIS A 360 -4.55 -10.90 -0.46
N ARG A 361 -3.49 -10.37 -1.05
CA ARG A 361 -3.35 -8.94 -1.22
C ARG A 361 -3.56 -8.71 -2.71
N GLU A 362 -4.80 -8.47 -3.12
CA GLU A 362 -5.00 -7.91 -4.47
C GLU A 362 -4.17 -6.63 -4.51
N ASP A 363 -3.37 -6.46 -5.56
CA ASP A 363 -2.87 -5.13 -5.91
C ASP A 363 -4.12 -4.32 -6.25
N VAL A 364 -4.74 -3.77 -5.20
CA VAL A 364 -6.04 -3.12 -5.27
C VAL A 364 -5.94 -2.11 -6.39
N ASN A 365 -6.93 -2.13 -7.28
CA ASN A 365 -7.24 -1.11 -8.27
C ASN A 365 -7.59 0.25 -7.60
N CYS A 366 -6.77 0.69 -6.65
CA CYS A 366 -6.86 1.98 -5.99
C CYS A 366 -6.22 3.02 -6.91
N GLN A 367 -7.03 3.99 -7.33
CA GLN A 367 -6.63 5.21 -8.02
C GLN A 367 -5.79 6.16 -7.14
N ALA A 368 -5.19 5.65 -6.06
CA ALA A 368 -4.23 6.34 -5.22
C ALA A 368 -2.93 5.52 -5.25
N PRO A 369 -1.78 6.12 -5.58
CA PRO A 369 -0.53 5.39 -5.62
C PRO A 369 -0.17 4.93 -4.21
N HIS A 370 -0.19 3.62 -3.98
CA HIS A 370 0.41 3.05 -2.80
C HIS A 370 1.92 3.27 -2.88
N PHE A 371 2.50 4.37 -2.43
CA PHE A 371 3.94 4.37 -2.15
C PHE A 371 4.17 3.62 -0.83
N THR A 372 3.93 2.32 -0.91
CA THR A 372 4.51 1.35 -0.01
C THR A 372 5.97 1.21 -0.41
N ALA A 373 6.87 0.92 0.52
CA ALA A 373 8.24 0.52 0.17
C ALA A 373 8.24 -0.59 -0.91
N ARG A 374 7.14 -1.37 -1.00
CA ARG A 374 6.79 -2.37 -2.01
C ARG A 374 6.53 -1.84 -3.44
N ILE A 375 5.86 -0.70 -3.66
CA ILE A 375 5.71 -0.14 -5.02
C ILE A 375 7.01 0.53 -5.48
N ALA A 376 7.72 1.21 -4.57
CA ALA A 376 9.05 1.74 -4.86
C ALA A 376 9.96 0.59 -5.35
N THR A 377 10.04 -0.50 -4.58
CA THR A 377 10.87 -1.67 -4.89
C THR A 377 10.45 -2.44 -6.15
N ARG A 378 9.15 -2.52 -6.46
CA ARG A 378 8.63 -3.12 -7.71
C ARG A 378 8.89 -2.28 -8.96
N SER A 379 9.05 -0.97 -8.80
CA SER A 379 9.22 -0.03 -9.91
C SER A 379 10.69 0.24 -10.27
N PHE A 380 11.63 -0.33 -9.53
CA PHE A 380 13.08 -0.16 -9.76
C PHE A 380 13.55 -1.02 -10.95
N GLU A 381 14.25 -0.42 -11.91
CA GLU A 381 15.01 -1.20 -12.87
C GLU A 381 16.20 -1.86 -12.17
N ARG A 382 16.29 -3.20 -12.19
CA ARG A 382 17.54 -3.91 -11.88
C ARG A 382 18.55 -3.68 -13.02
N LYS A 383 19.15 -2.50 -13.12
CA LYS A 383 20.30 -2.28 -14.01
C LYS A 383 21.59 -2.76 -13.35
N LYS A 384 22.57 -3.14 -14.17
CA LYS A 384 23.95 -3.27 -13.71
C LYS A 384 24.43 -1.88 -13.30
N THR A 385 24.60 -1.67 -12.02
CA THR A 385 25.30 -0.50 -11.48
C THR A 385 26.76 -0.57 -11.95
N SER A 386 27.21 0.45 -12.68
CA SER A 386 28.64 0.63 -12.94
C SER A 386 29.29 1.13 -11.65
N ASP A 387 30.34 0.45 -11.20
CA ASP A 387 31.12 0.96 -10.09
C ASP A 387 31.74 2.32 -10.49
N PRO A 388 31.76 3.30 -9.58
CA PRO A 388 32.42 4.56 -9.85
C PRO A 388 33.92 4.33 -10.03
N ASP A 389 34.53 5.01 -11.00
CA ASP A 389 35.95 4.84 -11.34
C ASP A 389 36.84 5.25 -10.15
N GLU A 390 37.55 4.27 -9.58
CA GLU A 390 38.42 4.42 -8.42
C GLU A 390 39.51 5.48 -8.65
N THR A 391 40.06 5.55 -9.87
CA THR A 391 41.12 6.51 -10.21
C THR A 391 40.59 7.93 -10.34
N LEU A 392 39.32 8.08 -10.71
CA LEU A 392 38.63 9.37 -10.80
C LEU A 392 38.16 9.85 -9.41
N LEU A 393 37.73 8.91 -8.56
CA LEU A 393 37.34 9.17 -7.17
C LEU A 393 38.51 9.69 -6.33
N ALA A 394 39.67 9.03 -6.42
CA ALA A 394 40.88 9.49 -5.72
C ALA A 394 41.30 10.92 -6.11
N LYS A 395 41.06 11.34 -7.36
CA LYS A 395 41.37 12.69 -7.86
C LYS A 395 40.33 13.74 -7.49
N THR A 396 39.09 13.34 -7.18
CA THR A 396 37.97 14.23 -6.84
C THR A 396 37.81 14.43 -5.34
N LEU A 397 38.49 13.63 -4.52
CA LEU A 397 38.54 13.79 -3.08
C LEU A 397 39.43 14.97 -2.67
N PHE A 398 38.87 15.92 -1.93
CA PHE A 398 39.59 17.06 -1.37
C PHE A 398 40.34 16.75 -0.06
N ILE A 399 40.24 15.52 0.44
CA ILE A 399 40.82 15.05 1.70
C ILE A 399 41.41 13.66 1.45
N ASP A 400 42.58 13.38 2.02
CA ASP A 400 43.18 12.04 1.98
C ASP A 400 42.35 11.04 2.79
N PRO A 401 41.75 10.00 2.18
CA PRO A 401 40.97 8.99 2.89
C PRO A 401 41.73 8.32 4.03
N ARG A 402 43.06 8.12 3.88
CA ARG A 402 43.88 7.49 4.93
C ARG A 402 43.87 8.31 6.21
N SER A 403 43.93 9.64 6.10
CA SER A 403 43.89 10.55 7.25
C SER A 403 42.57 10.52 8.04
N THR A 404 41.48 10.07 7.40
CA THR A 404 40.14 10.02 8.03
C THR A 404 39.85 8.71 8.77
N VAL A 405 40.66 7.66 8.58
CA VAL A 405 40.36 6.32 9.11
C VAL A 405 40.20 6.31 10.62
N HIS A 406 41.13 6.92 11.37
CA HIS A 406 41.07 6.92 12.83
C HIS A 406 39.83 7.65 13.36
N GLU A 407 39.49 8.81 12.79
CA GLU A 407 38.28 9.57 13.14
C GLU A 407 37.01 8.72 12.93
N LEU A 408 36.92 8.05 11.77
CA LEU A 408 35.75 7.23 11.43
C LEU A 408 35.64 5.97 12.32
N VAL A 409 36.76 5.30 12.58
CA VAL A 409 36.82 4.14 13.47
C VAL A 409 36.43 4.52 14.90
N ASP A 410 36.94 5.64 15.41
CA ASP A 410 36.60 6.11 16.75
C ASP A 410 35.12 6.51 16.84
N ALA A 411 34.57 7.13 15.79
CA ALA A 411 33.14 7.41 15.71
C ALA A 411 32.30 6.12 15.72
N PHE A 412 32.72 5.06 15.02
CA PHE A 412 32.02 3.76 15.03
C PHE A 412 31.95 3.16 16.44
N PHE A 413 33.08 3.07 17.15
CA PHE A 413 33.09 2.46 18.49
C PHE A 413 32.43 3.33 19.55
N LYS A 414 32.42 4.65 19.37
CA LYS A 414 31.73 5.57 20.28
C LYS A 414 30.20 5.58 20.08
N CYS A 415 29.74 5.52 18.84
CA CYS A 415 28.34 5.81 18.49
C CYS A 415 27.57 4.58 18.00
N ASP A 416 28.22 3.63 17.32
CA ASP A 416 27.52 2.60 16.55
C ASP A 416 27.61 1.20 17.16
N ILE A 417 28.61 0.94 18.00
CA ILE A 417 28.93 -0.40 18.52
C ILE A 417 27.78 -1.09 19.26
N VAL A 418 26.96 -0.33 20.00
CA VAL A 418 25.86 -0.90 20.80
C VAL A 418 24.81 -1.54 19.88
N TYR A 419 24.53 -0.92 18.73
CA TYR A 419 23.54 -1.38 17.74
C TYR A 419 24.12 -2.37 16.75
N ASN A 420 25.40 -2.17 16.44
CA ASN A 420 26.10 -2.86 15.36
C ASN A 420 27.33 -3.57 15.94
N SER A 421 27.11 -4.41 16.95
CA SER A 421 28.13 -5.17 17.67
C SER A 421 28.70 -6.34 16.83
N LEU A 422 28.97 -6.07 15.55
CA LEU A 422 29.50 -7.02 14.57
C LEU A 422 31.03 -7.06 14.56
N VAL A 423 31.67 -6.13 15.26
CA VAL A 423 33.12 -6.02 15.37
C VAL A 423 33.48 -5.91 16.84
N HIS A 424 34.44 -6.70 17.28
CA HIS A 424 34.93 -6.64 18.64
C HIS A 424 36.03 -5.56 18.77
N GLU A 425 35.82 -4.56 19.64
CA GLU A 425 36.67 -3.36 19.70
C GLU A 425 38.13 -3.69 20.04
N SER A 426 38.38 -4.45 21.10
CA SER A 426 39.73 -4.73 21.57
C SER A 426 40.56 -5.49 20.53
N SER A 427 39.99 -6.54 19.92
CA SER A 427 40.69 -7.30 18.88
C SER A 427 40.87 -6.50 17.60
N PHE A 428 39.89 -5.69 17.21
CA PHE A 428 39.99 -4.83 16.04
C PHE A 428 41.05 -3.74 16.22
N ARG A 429 41.09 -3.05 17.36
CA ARG A 429 42.11 -2.02 17.63
C ARG A 429 43.51 -2.62 17.71
N ALA A 430 43.65 -3.82 18.27
CA ALA A 430 44.91 -4.56 18.24
C ALA A 430 45.36 -4.85 16.81
N LYS A 431 44.45 -5.36 15.96
CA LYS A 431 44.70 -5.56 14.51
C LYS A 431 45.09 -4.25 13.82
N LEU A 432 44.34 -3.17 14.06
CA LEU A 432 44.58 -1.87 13.42
C LEU A 432 45.96 -1.30 13.76
N SER A 433 46.45 -1.50 14.98
CA SER A 433 47.76 -0.99 15.43
C SER A 433 48.96 -1.62 14.73
N ILE A 434 48.80 -2.83 14.17
CA ILE A 434 49.88 -3.57 13.49
C ILE A 434 49.80 -3.48 11.96
N LEU A 435 48.70 -2.95 11.41
CA LEU A 435 48.53 -2.82 9.95
C LEU A 435 49.49 -1.78 9.37
N GLN A 436 50.18 -2.16 8.29
CA GLN A 436 51.05 -1.23 7.54
C GLN A 436 50.25 -0.21 6.74
N ASP A 437 49.13 -0.63 6.14
CA ASP A 437 48.19 0.27 5.45
C ASP A 437 46.74 -0.12 5.84
N PRO A 438 46.02 0.74 6.58
CA PRO A 438 44.64 0.47 6.97
C PRO A 438 43.69 0.41 5.76
N LEU A 439 44.08 0.96 4.61
CA LEU A 439 43.26 0.94 3.40
C LEU A 439 43.33 -0.39 2.64
N LEU A 440 44.06 -1.40 3.13
CA LEU A 440 44.06 -2.75 2.57
C LEU A 440 43.21 -3.72 3.39
N ASP A 441 42.80 -3.32 4.59
CA ASP A 441 42.04 -4.16 5.50
C ASP A 441 40.53 -4.05 5.22
N LEU A 442 39.90 -5.18 4.91
CA LEU A 442 38.50 -5.20 4.49
C LEU A 442 37.56 -4.70 5.59
N THR A 443 37.80 -5.12 6.84
CA THR A 443 36.99 -4.71 7.98
C THR A 443 37.07 -3.19 8.20
N THR A 444 38.29 -2.63 8.16
CA THR A 444 38.53 -1.19 8.30
C THR A 444 37.84 -0.38 7.21
N LEU A 445 37.98 -0.78 5.95
CA LEU A 445 37.28 -0.14 4.83
C LEU A 445 35.76 -0.19 5.01
N SER A 446 35.25 -1.32 5.49
CA SER A 446 33.80 -1.53 5.71
C SER A 446 33.26 -0.65 6.84
N ILE A 447 33.99 -0.50 7.94
CA ILE A 447 33.64 0.42 9.05
C ILE A 447 33.62 1.87 8.56
N CYS A 448 34.68 2.31 7.86
CA CYS A 448 34.76 3.66 7.33
C CYS A 448 33.61 3.96 6.36
N CYS A 449 33.27 3.00 5.48
CA CYS A 449 32.12 3.08 4.59
C CYS A 449 30.81 3.20 5.39
N TYR A 450 30.59 2.32 6.37
CA TYR A 450 29.41 2.34 7.23
C TYR A 450 29.21 3.69 7.90
N VAL A 451 30.21 4.20 8.63
CA VAL A 451 30.12 5.47 9.37
C VAL A 451 29.81 6.64 8.43
N CYS A 452 30.41 6.66 7.24
CA CYS A 452 30.13 7.70 6.24
C CYS A 452 28.66 7.68 5.73
N THR A 453 27.95 6.57 5.89
CA THR A 453 26.51 6.47 5.55
C THR A 453 25.58 6.86 6.71
N THR A 454 26.13 7.12 7.90
CA THR A 454 25.34 7.47 9.09
C THR A 454 25.25 9.00 9.27
N PRO A 455 24.18 9.50 9.93
CA PRO A 455 24.07 10.91 10.31
C PRO A 455 24.98 11.28 11.51
N CYS A 456 26.07 10.55 11.76
CA CYS A 456 26.92 10.74 12.94
C CYS A 456 27.46 12.16 13.07
N ASN A 457 27.20 12.82 14.21
CA ASN A 457 27.66 14.18 14.51
C ASN A 457 29.14 14.25 14.90
N ASP A 458 29.73 13.14 15.37
CA ASP A 458 31.15 13.07 15.72
C ASP A 458 32.07 13.17 14.48
N VAL A 459 31.53 12.94 13.29
CA VAL A 459 32.23 13.10 12.02
C VAL A 459 31.88 14.47 11.42
N ALA A 460 32.80 15.42 11.53
CA ALA A 460 32.61 16.83 11.15
C ALA A 460 32.71 17.06 9.63
N HIS A 461 31.99 16.24 8.86
CA HIS A 461 31.97 16.30 7.40
C HIS A 461 30.56 16.56 6.89
N SER A 462 30.44 17.39 5.85
CA SER A 462 29.17 17.60 5.16
C SER A 462 28.72 16.30 4.50
N TRP A 463 27.40 16.13 4.32
CA TRP A 463 26.82 14.96 3.67
C TRP A 463 27.45 14.64 2.31
N ARG A 464 27.74 15.65 1.48
CA ARG A 464 28.43 15.45 0.18
C ARG A 464 29.83 14.87 0.36
N ARG A 465 30.58 15.33 1.35
CA ARG A 465 31.92 14.79 1.64
C ARG A 465 31.84 13.36 2.13
N LYS A 466 30.93 13.09 3.07
CA LYS A 466 30.66 11.72 3.56
C LYS A 466 30.28 10.78 2.41
N ARG A 467 29.45 11.23 1.46
CA ARG A 467 29.11 10.47 0.25
C ARG A 467 30.34 10.08 -0.57
N HIS A 468 31.22 11.03 -0.88
CA HIS A 468 32.44 10.74 -1.65
C HIS A 468 33.41 9.79 -0.93
N LEU A 469 33.56 9.95 0.39
CA LEU A 469 34.34 9.01 1.20
C LEU A 469 33.72 7.61 1.18
N ALA A 470 32.39 7.52 1.36
CA ALA A 470 31.69 6.25 1.32
C ALA A 470 31.84 5.53 -0.03
N ASP A 471 31.80 6.26 -1.15
CA ASP A 471 32.03 5.71 -2.50
C ASP A 471 33.43 5.13 -2.65
N PHE A 472 34.45 5.88 -2.19
CA PHE A 472 35.84 5.42 -2.20
C PHE A 472 36.02 4.14 -1.36
N PHE A 473 35.58 4.16 -0.10
CA PHE A 473 35.71 3.01 0.79
C PHE A 473 34.92 1.80 0.28
N TYR A 474 33.73 2.00 -0.29
CA TYR A 474 32.92 0.91 -0.85
C TYR A 474 33.60 0.23 -2.03
N VAL A 475 34.10 1.00 -3.02
CA VAL A 475 34.76 0.42 -4.21
C VAL A 475 35.98 -0.39 -3.78
N LYS A 476 36.79 0.16 -2.87
CA LYS A 476 37.98 -0.52 -2.37
C LYS A 476 37.63 -1.78 -1.55
N ALA A 477 36.65 -1.68 -0.65
CA ALA A 477 36.19 -2.83 0.13
C ALA A 477 35.62 -3.94 -0.77
N LYS A 478 34.83 -3.59 -1.78
CA LYS A 478 34.28 -4.54 -2.75
C LYS A 478 35.39 -5.25 -3.53
N SER A 479 36.45 -4.54 -3.95
CA SER A 479 37.61 -5.17 -4.61
C SER A 479 38.28 -6.18 -3.69
N VAL A 480 38.64 -5.75 -2.47
CA VAL A 480 39.33 -6.63 -1.50
C VAL A 480 38.47 -7.85 -1.17
N PHE A 481 37.16 -7.68 -0.97
CA PHE A 481 36.23 -8.78 -0.75
C PHE A 481 36.22 -9.78 -1.91
N LEU A 482 36.13 -9.30 -3.16
CA LEU A 482 36.12 -10.17 -4.34
C LEU A 482 37.47 -10.85 -4.60
N ASP A 483 38.57 -10.30 -4.09
CA ASP A 483 39.89 -10.91 -4.19
C ASP A 483 40.13 -11.99 -3.13
N GLN A 484 39.40 -11.95 -2.00
CA GLN A 484 39.58 -12.90 -0.88
C GLN A 484 38.30 -13.69 -0.51
N PHE A 485 37.26 -13.68 -1.34
CA PHE A 485 35.96 -14.29 -0.99
C PHE A 485 36.03 -15.81 -0.81
N ASP A 486 36.98 -16.45 -1.47
CA ASP A 486 37.26 -17.89 -1.46
C ASP A 486 38.37 -18.28 -0.48
N ASP A 487 38.98 -17.31 0.21
CA ASP A 487 39.96 -17.58 1.27
C ASP A 487 39.25 -18.12 2.53
N TYR A 488 39.64 -19.35 2.91
CA TYR A 488 39.07 -20.08 4.03
C TYR A 488 39.23 -19.34 5.38
N GLU A 489 40.35 -18.67 5.60
CA GLU A 489 40.64 -17.96 6.86
C GLU A 489 39.91 -16.61 6.94
N LYS A 490 39.39 -16.12 5.82
CA LYS A 490 38.72 -14.81 5.71
C LYS A 490 37.20 -14.87 5.74
N ARG A 491 36.62 -16.07 5.87
CA ARG A 491 35.17 -16.30 5.85
C ARG A 491 34.38 -15.38 6.80
N LEU A 492 34.78 -15.28 8.08
CA LEU A 492 34.08 -14.43 9.05
C LEU A 492 34.26 -12.93 8.73
N GLU A 493 35.48 -12.51 8.39
CA GLU A 493 35.79 -11.14 7.97
C GLU A 493 34.92 -10.74 6.77
N ASN A 494 34.79 -11.61 5.77
CA ASN A 494 33.92 -11.43 4.61
C ASN A 494 32.44 -11.27 5.01
N MET A 495 31.94 -12.08 5.95
CA MET A 495 30.57 -11.95 6.47
C MET A 495 30.34 -10.61 7.19
N VAL A 496 31.23 -10.24 8.11
CA VAL A 496 31.15 -8.97 8.86
C VAL A 496 31.13 -7.79 7.89
N SER A 497 32.01 -7.81 6.90
CA SER A 497 32.10 -6.75 5.90
C SER A 497 30.85 -6.62 5.04
N VAL A 498 30.23 -7.72 4.61
CA VAL A 498 28.95 -7.64 3.89
C VAL A 498 27.84 -7.04 4.76
N CYS A 499 27.77 -7.38 6.05
CA CYS A 499 26.83 -6.75 6.98
C CYS A 499 27.04 -5.24 7.10
N LEU A 500 28.29 -4.77 7.19
CA LEU A 500 28.61 -3.35 7.28
C LEU A 500 28.34 -2.60 5.97
N LEU A 501 28.72 -3.18 4.82
CA LEU A 501 28.53 -2.58 3.50
C LEU A 501 27.05 -2.54 3.07
N SER A 502 26.20 -3.41 3.63
CA SER A 502 24.76 -3.46 3.35
C SER A 502 24.08 -2.10 3.49
N ARG A 503 24.51 -1.29 4.46
CA ARG A 503 23.96 0.05 4.72
C ARG A 503 24.25 1.00 3.56
N TYR A 504 25.48 0.98 3.03
CA TYR A 504 25.84 1.75 1.83
C TYR A 504 25.03 1.31 0.63
N ILE A 505 24.92 -0.01 0.41
CA ILE A 505 24.20 -0.58 -0.73
C ILE A 505 22.71 -0.19 -0.67
N HIS A 506 22.12 -0.21 0.53
CA HIS A 506 20.76 0.26 0.79
C HIS A 506 20.61 1.77 0.57
N MET A 507 21.51 2.58 1.13
CA MET A 507 21.53 4.05 0.95
C MET A 507 21.56 4.45 -0.53
N THR A 508 22.30 3.70 -1.34
CA THR A 508 22.54 3.93 -2.77
C THR A 508 21.60 3.18 -3.71
N LEU A 509 20.66 2.41 -3.15
CA LEU A 509 19.64 1.72 -3.94
C LEU A 509 20.23 0.70 -4.94
N ARG A 510 21.43 0.19 -4.67
CA ARG A 510 22.15 -0.79 -5.50
C ARG A 510 21.70 -2.23 -5.21
N PHE A 511 20.40 -2.50 -5.35
CA PHE A 511 19.79 -3.77 -4.93
C PHE A 511 20.36 -5.02 -5.64
N SER A 512 20.80 -4.89 -6.90
CA SER A 512 21.42 -5.99 -7.65
C SER A 512 22.74 -6.44 -7.02
N ASP A 513 23.59 -5.49 -6.65
CA ASP A 513 24.86 -5.77 -5.95
C ASP A 513 24.58 -6.31 -4.54
N CYS A 514 23.54 -5.79 -3.86
CA CYS A 514 23.07 -6.31 -2.57
C CYS A 514 22.76 -7.80 -2.63
N CYS A 515 21.96 -8.23 -3.61
CA CYS A 515 21.56 -9.62 -3.76
C CYS A 515 22.78 -10.54 -3.98
N ARG A 516 23.75 -10.10 -4.79
CA ARG A 516 24.97 -10.87 -5.07
C ARG A 516 25.83 -11.04 -3.82
N LEU A 517 26.14 -9.93 -3.14
CA LEU A 517 27.00 -9.96 -1.95
C LEU A 517 26.34 -10.71 -0.79
N LEU A 518 25.03 -10.54 -0.60
CA LEU A 518 24.28 -11.29 0.41
C LEU A 518 24.21 -12.79 0.11
N GLU A 519 24.09 -13.20 -1.15
CA GLU A 519 24.10 -14.62 -1.51
C GLU A 519 25.49 -15.24 -1.26
N MET A 520 26.57 -14.54 -1.64
CA MET A 520 27.94 -14.97 -1.31
C MET A 520 28.12 -15.09 0.21
N ALA A 521 27.72 -14.08 0.98
CA ALA A 521 27.82 -14.11 2.43
C ALA A 521 26.93 -15.19 3.07
N PHE A 522 25.77 -15.48 2.48
CA PHE A 522 24.90 -16.57 2.92
C PHE A 522 25.56 -17.93 2.71
N GLN A 523 26.18 -18.17 1.55
CA GLN A 523 26.93 -19.42 1.32
C GLN A 523 28.11 -19.57 2.29
N ILE A 524 28.86 -18.49 2.55
CA ILE A 524 29.91 -18.47 3.60
C ILE A 524 29.31 -18.81 4.96
N SER A 525 28.12 -18.28 5.27
CA SER A 525 27.46 -18.50 6.55
C SER A 525 27.01 -19.96 6.75
N LEU A 526 26.58 -20.64 5.68
CA LEU A 526 26.24 -22.07 5.71
C LEU A 526 27.48 -22.93 5.94
N ASP A 527 28.63 -22.51 5.45
CA ASP A 527 29.89 -23.22 5.65
C ASP A 527 30.41 -23.03 7.09
N LEU A 528 30.50 -21.79 7.57
CA LEU A 528 30.88 -21.47 8.95
C LEU A 528 29.93 -22.07 9.99
N HIS A 529 28.64 -22.21 9.66
CA HIS A 529 27.68 -22.86 10.55
C HIS A 529 28.09 -24.31 10.88
N LYS A 530 28.71 -25.04 9.94
CA LYS A 530 29.19 -26.42 10.20
C LYS A 530 30.33 -26.43 11.20
N ASP A 531 31.26 -25.48 11.05
CA ASP A 531 32.46 -25.36 11.89
C ASP A 531 32.08 -24.95 13.32
N TYR A 532 31.06 -24.11 13.47
CA TYR A 532 30.62 -23.58 14.76
C TYR A 532 29.41 -24.30 15.37
N ASN A 533 28.84 -25.33 14.73
CA ASN A 533 27.60 -25.97 15.19
C ASN A 533 27.70 -26.50 16.63
N ALA A 534 28.83 -27.15 16.97
CA ALA A 534 29.06 -27.72 18.31
C ALA A 534 29.04 -26.66 19.43
N TYR A 535 29.36 -25.42 19.10
CA TYR A 535 29.38 -24.30 20.05
C TYR A 535 27.95 -23.85 20.42
N PHE A 536 27.03 -23.86 19.45
CA PHE A 536 25.65 -23.39 19.62
C PHE A 536 24.68 -24.41 20.22
N GLU A 537 25.06 -25.69 20.26
CA GLU A 537 24.28 -26.74 20.95
C GLU A 537 24.45 -26.68 22.48
N SER A 538 25.38 -25.86 23.00
CA SER A 538 25.56 -25.69 24.44
C SER A 538 24.56 -24.67 25.03
N GLU A 539 23.61 -25.15 25.84
CA GLU A 539 22.51 -24.35 26.42
C GLU A 539 22.95 -23.45 27.59
N THR A 540 23.82 -22.47 27.38
CA THR A 540 24.11 -21.50 28.45
C THR A 540 24.18 -20.05 27.98
N ASP A 541 23.32 -19.21 28.56
CA ASP A 541 23.46 -17.74 28.60
C ASP A 541 24.65 -17.37 29.51
N LYS A 542 25.86 -17.75 29.10
CA LYS A 542 27.09 -17.52 29.87
C LYS A 542 27.97 -16.50 29.15
N GLU A 543 28.65 -15.72 29.97
CA GLU A 543 29.74 -14.85 29.57
C GLU A 543 30.88 -15.67 28.96
N VAL A 544 31.40 -15.21 27.82
CA VAL A 544 32.34 -15.97 27.01
C VAL A 544 33.72 -15.31 27.06
N THR A 545 34.70 -16.04 27.58
CA THR A 545 36.12 -15.67 27.52
C THR A 545 36.80 -16.45 26.39
N GLY A 546 36.96 -15.85 25.21
CA GLY A 546 37.87 -16.38 24.17
C GLY A 546 37.25 -16.91 22.87
N HIS A 547 35.92 -16.98 22.73
CA HIS A 547 35.23 -17.36 21.48
C HIS A 547 34.63 -16.14 20.77
N VAL A 548 35.51 -15.20 20.40
CA VAL A 548 35.10 -13.93 19.77
C VAL A 548 34.46 -14.20 18.41
N ASP A 549 35.04 -15.09 17.61
CA ASP A 549 34.63 -15.33 16.23
C ASP A 549 33.25 -16.01 16.16
N GLU A 550 32.98 -16.96 17.05
CA GLU A 550 31.70 -17.65 17.17
C GLU A 550 30.60 -16.70 17.67
N ALA A 551 30.94 -15.83 18.62
CA ALA A 551 30.02 -14.79 19.09
C ALA A 551 29.66 -13.81 17.96
N LEU A 552 30.65 -13.32 17.20
CA LEU A 552 30.42 -12.43 16.06
C LEU A 552 29.65 -13.12 14.93
N PHE A 553 29.94 -14.39 14.65
CA PHE A 553 29.20 -15.19 13.67
C PHE A 553 27.70 -15.25 14.00
N SER A 554 27.34 -15.52 15.26
CA SER A 554 25.93 -15.60 15.67
C SER A 554 25.15 -14.30 15.37
N ARG A 555 25.82 -13.15 15.59
CA ARG A 555 25.28 -11.82 15.34
C ARG A 555 25.14 -11.55 13.83
N CYS A 556 26.19 -11.81 13.06
CA CYS A 556 26.19 -11.65 11.60
C CYS A 556 25.20 -12.56 10.89
N TYR A 557 25.07 -13.82 11.31
CA TYR A 557 24.18 -14.81 10.69
C TYR A 557 22.74 -14.31 10.68
N TYR A 558 22.24 -13.80 11.81
CA TYR A 558 20.90 -13.23 11.89
C TYR A 558 20.72 -12.05 10.92
N LEU A 559 21.68 -11.13 10.85
CA LEU A 559 21.60 -9.97 9.95
C LEU A 559 21.57 -10.40 8.48
N ILE A 560 22.45 -11.31 8.05
CA ILE A 560 22.50 -11.80 6.66
C ILE A 560 21.18 -12.46 6.28
N VAL A 561 20.67 -13.38 7.12
CA VAL A 561 19.42 -14.09 6.83
C VAL A 561 18.26 -13.09 6.72
N ASN A 562 18.16 -12.11 7.63
CA ASN A 562 17.09 -11.12 7.56
C ASN A 562 17.22 -10.18 6.37
N MET A 563 18.42 -9.67 6.06
CA MET A 563 18.65 -8.81 4.90
C MET A 563 18.36 -9.56 3.60
N ARG A 564 18.78 -10.83 3.50
CA ARG A 564 18.46 -11.70 2.36
C ARG A 564 16.96 -11.89 2.21
N ARG A 565 16.21 -12.12 3.29
CA ARG A 565 14.74 -12.19 3.26
C ARG A 565 14.10 -10.90 2.79
N VAL A 566 14.60 -9.74 3.22
CA VAL A 566 14.14 -8.44 2.73
C VAL A 566 14.41 -8.31 1.23
N MET A 567 15.56 -8.75 0.74
CA MET A 567 15.86 -8.75 -0.70
C MET A 567 14.99 -9.73 -1.49
N GLN A 568 14.71 -10.92 -0.96
CA GLN A 568 13.76 -11.88 -1.56
C GLN A 568 12.33 -11.32 -1.60
N PHE A 569 11.92 -10.63 -0.53
CA PHE A 569 10.66 -9.90 -0.50
C PHE A 569 10.60 -8.83 -1.61
N ILE A 570 11.66 -8.02 -1.75
CA ILE A 570 11.81 -7.04 -2.84
C ILE A 570 11.78 -7.71 -4.22
N ALA A 571 12.32 -8.94 -4.33
CA ALA A 571 12.32 -9.74 -5.53
C ALA A 571 10.98 -10.43 -5.86
N ASN A 572 9.99 -10.38 -4.96
CA ASN A 572 8.78 -11.22 -4.99
C ASN A 572 9.07 -12.73 -5.02
N GLU A 573 10.16 -13.16 -4.38
CA GLU A 573 10.54 -14.56 -4.22
C GLU A 573 9.96 -15.14 -2.92
N SER A 574 9.57 -16.42 -2.93
CA SER A 574 9.06 -17.10 -1.73
C SER A 574 10.19 -17.68 -0.87
N MET A 575 9.99 -17.69 0.45
CA MET A 575 10.89 -18.34 1.39
C MET A 575 10.72 -19.86 1.32
N ASN A 576 11.58 -20.54 0.54
CA ASN A 576 11.50 -21.98 0.32
C ASN A 576 12.66 -22.77 0.98
N GLU A 577 13.55 -22.11 1.71
CA GLU A 577 14.76 -22.75 2.23
C GLU A 577 14.60 -23.27 3.66
N PRO A 578 15.31 -24.35 4.02
CA PRO A 578 15.33 -24.87 5.38
C PRO A 578 15.96 -23.83 6.31
N GLU A 579 15.19 -23.44 7.33
CA GLU A 579 15.68 -22.52 8.36
C GLU A 579 16.46 -23.32 9.39
N PHE A 580 17.73 -22.99 9.58
CA PHE A 580 18.44 -23.38 10.78
C PHE A 580 17.87 -22.58 11.96
N ARG A 581 17.88 -23.17 13.15
CA ARG A 581 17.57 -22.44 14.39
C ARG A 581 18.55 -21.28 14.53
N TYR A 582 18.08 -20.08 14.89
CA TYR A 582 19.00 -18.97 15.09
C TYR A 582 19.96 -19.29 16.26
N PRO A 583 21.28 -19.11 16.08
CA PRO A 583 22.20 -19.19 17.20
C PRO A 583 21.88 -18.05 18.16
N ARG A 584 21.85 -18.35 19.47
CA ARG A 584 21.73 -17.31 20.49
C ARG A 584 22.96 -16.40 20.44
N TRP A 585 22.72 -15.10 20.55
CA TRP A 585 23.79 -14.12 20.62
C TRP A 585 24.45 -14.19 22.00
N GLN A 586 25.77 -14.18 22.00
CA GLN A 586 26.55 -14.10 23.24
C GLN A 586 27.23 -12.75 23.33
N TYR A 587 27.55 -12.32 24.55
CA TYR A 587 28.30 -11.10 24.82
C TYR A 587 29.70 -11.41 25.35
N LEU A 588 30.65 -10.52 25.06
CA LEU A 588 32.05 -10.66 25.40
C LEU A 588 32.37 -9.90 26.69
N VAL A 589 33.42 -10.34 27.40
CA VAL A 589 33.76 -9.89 28.78
C VAL A 589 34.21 -8.44 28.87
N ASP A 590 34.70 -7.88 27.77
CA ASP A 590 35.18 -6.50 27.67
C ASP A 590 34.20 -5.57 26.93
N GLU A 591 33.03 -6.08 26.51
CA GLU A 591 31.96 -5.24 25.95
C GLU A 591 31.28 -4.41 27.05
N SER A 592 30.83 -3.20 26.70
CA SER A 592 30.09 -2.32 27.61
C SER A 592 28.77 -2.96 28.06
N GLU A 593 28.28 -2.62 29.25
CA GLU A 593 26.99 -3.14 29.74
C GLU A 593 25.83 -2.77 28.81
N GLU A 594 25.91 -1.63 28.13
CA GLU A 594 24.91 -1.23 27.11
C GLU A 594 24.86 -2.23 25.95
N THR A 595 26.01 -2.64 25.43
CA THR A 595 26.11 -3.67 24.37
C THR A 595 25.60 -5.02 24.88
N ARG A 596 25.99 -5.43 26.11
CA ARG A 596 25.52 -6.70 26.71
C ARG A 596 24.00 -6.72 26.86
N ARG A 597 23.43 -5.61 27.33
CA ARG A 597 21.98 -5.46 27.48
C ARG A 597 21.26 -5.48 26.14
N TYR A 598 21.83 -4.86 25.10
CA TYR A 598 21.29 -4.95 23.75
C TYR A 598 21.34 -6.39 23.20
N VAL A 599 22.42 -7.13 23.44
CA VAL A 599 22.54 -8.56 23.08
C VAL A 599 21.45 -9.40 23.78
N ARG A 600 21.20 -9.18 25.08
CA ARG A 600 20.11 -9.84 25.82
C ARG A 600 18.74 -9.49 25.22
N LEU A 601 18.53 -8.23 24.84
CA LEU A 601 17.31 -7.80 24.14
C LEU A 601 17.15 -8.53 22.79
N GLN A 602 18.21 -8.69 22.01
CA GLN A 602 18.16 -9.41 20.74
C GLN A 602 17.81 -10.89 20.96
N ASN A 603 18.39 -11.56 21.96
CA ASN A 603 18.00 -12.92 22.33
C ASN A 603 16.53 -13.04 22.72
N TRP A 604 16.03 -12.06 23.46
CA TRP A 604 14.62 -11.98 23.81
C TRP A 604 13.74 -11.88 22.55
N ILE A 605 14.08 -11.01 21.60
CA ILE A 605 13.39 -10.89 20.31
C ILE A 605 13.50 -12.17 19.48
N LEU A 606 14.67 -12.82 19.47
CA LEU A 606 14.88 -14.08 18.76
C LEU A 606 13.98 -15.20 19.30
N SER A 607 13.67 -15.21 20.59
CA SER A 607 12.82 -16.26 21.19
C SER A 607 11.42 -16.35 20.56
N ILE A 608 10.82 -15.23 20.14
CA ILE A 608 9.53 -15.26 19.43
C ILE A 608 9.71 -15.60 17.95
N VAL A 609 10.84 -15.22 17.34
CA VAL A 609 11.15 -15.55 15.94
C VAL A 609 11.40 -17.05 15.76
N ASP A 610 12.12 -17.67 16.71
CA ASP A 610 12.41 -19.10 16.77
C ASP A 610 11.25 -19.95 17.30
N HIS A 611 10.18 -19.32 17.81
CA HIS A 611 9.03 -20.07 18.29
C HIS A 611 8.47 -20.94 17.15
N PRO A 612 8.32 -22.27 17.31
CA PRO A 612 8.01 -23.18 16.20
C PRO A 612 6.75 -22.80 15.41
N PHE A 613 5.72 -22.38 16.14
CA PHE A 613 4.49 -21.86 15.53
C PHE A 613 4.75 -20.55 14.77
N MET A 614 5.52 -19.62 15.34
CA MET A 614 5.71 -18.30 14.74
C MET A 614 6.58 -18.36 13.48
N SER A 615 7.63 -19.18 13.47
CA SER A 615 8.46 -19.40 12.26
C SER A 615 7.60 -19.90 11.09
N ALA A 616 6.79 -20.93 11.29
CA ALA A 616 5.92 -21.44 10.23
C ALA A 616 4.78 -20.45 9.87
N PHE A 617 4.24 -19.73 10.85
CA PHE A 617 3.19 -18.73 10.60
C PHE A 617 3.73 -17.56 9.77
N LYS A 618 4.95 -17.09 10.06
CA LYS A 618 5.64 -16.04 9.31
C LYS A 618 5.84 -16.39 7.83
N LYS A 619 6.11 -17.65 7.48
CA LYS A 619 6.19 -18.11 6.08
C LYS A 619 4.87 -17.90 5.33
N GLN A 620 3.74 -18.14 6.00
CA GLN A 620 2.40 -17.91 5.44
C GLN A 620 2.08 -16.42 5.32
N ILE A 621 2.45 -15.62 6.33
CA ILE A 621 2.35 -14.16 6.28
C ILE A 621 3.18 -13.58 5.13
N HIS A 622 4.40 -14.07 4.90
CA HIS A 622 5.24 -13.66 3.77
C HIS A 622 4.56 -13.90 2.41
N ARG A 623 3.83 -15.01 2.24
CA ARG A 623 3.09 -15.30 1.01
C ARG A 623 2.08 -14.21 0.67
N VAL A 624 1.32 -13.73 1.67
CA VAL A 624 0.38 -12.61 1.50
C VAL A 624 1.11 -11.35 1.07
N HIS A 625 2.26 -11.08 1.69
CA HIS A 625 3.09 -9.91 1.38
C HIS A 625 3.66 -9.94 -0.04
N ILE A 626 3.99 -11.09 -0.61
CA ILE A 626 4.41 -11.21 -2.03
C ILE A 626 3.23 -11.33 -3.01
N GLY A 627 1.98 -11.21 -2.53
CA GLY A 627 0.78 -11.26 -3.38
C GLY A 627 0.33 -12.68 -3.74
N LYS A 628 0.88 -13.71 -3.09
CA LYS A 628 0.40 -15.09 -3.21
C LYS A 628 -0.78 -15.30 -2.25
N VAL A 629 -1.64 -16.24 -2.60
CA VAL A 629 -2.74 -16.66 -1.72
C VAL A 629 -2.17 -17.47 -0.55
N CYS A 630 -2.70 -17.18 0.63
CA CYS A 630 -2.43 -17.85 1.89
C CYS A 630 -3.77 -18.30 2.48
N THR A 631 -3.83 -19.51 3.04
CA THR A 631 -5.03 -19.99 3.73
C THR A 631 -4.68 -20.29 5.18
N LEU A 632 -5.37 -19.64 6.11
CA LEU A 632 -5.17 -19.81 7.55
C LEU A 632 -6.49 -20.22 8.19
N SER A 633 -6.41 -21.08 9.20
CA SER A 633 -7.53 -21.32 10.11
C SER A 633 -7.70 -20.15 11.08
N PHE A 634 -8.93 -19.88 11.51
CA PHE A 634 -9.21 -18.85 12.53
C PHE A 634 -8.42 -19.12 13.82
N GLU A 635 -8.29 -20.39 14.21
CA GLU A 635 -7.49 -20.86 15.34
C GLU A 635 -6.02 -20.44 15.24
N SER A 636 -5.43 -20.48 14.04
CA SER A 636 -4.04 -20.07 13.85
C SER A 636 -3.87 -18.57 14.05
N ILE A 637 -4.85 -17.76 13.65
CA ILE A 637 -4.83 -16.31 13.88
C ILE A 637 -4.86 -16.02 15.38
N VAL A 638 -5.80 -16.64 16.11
CA VAL A 638 -5.90 -16.48 17.56
C VAL A 638 -4.65 -17.01 18.28
N LYS A 639 -4.08 -18.13 17.83
CA LYS A 639 -2.87 -18.69 18.43
C LYS A 639 -1.67 -17.76 18.23
N ALA A 640 -1.57 -17.07 17.10
CA ALA A 640 -0.53 -16.06 16.88
C ALA A 640 -0.62 -14.93 17.91
N ASP A 641 -1.82 -14.38 18.14
CA ASP A 641 -2.04 -13.34 19.15
C ASP A 641 -1.73 -13.83 20.57
N GLN A 642 -2.14 -15.06 20.91
CA GLN A 642 -1.82 -15.67 22.21
C GLN A 642 -0.31 -15.82 22.41
N VAL A 643 0.43 -16.33 21.42
CA VAL A 643 1.89 -16.49 21.51
C VAL A 643 2.56 -15.13 21.69
N ILE A 644 2.11 -14.09 20.98
CA ILE A 644 2.66 -12.73 21.13
C ILE A 644 2.37 -12.17 22.53
N GLN A 645 1.16 -12.39 23.05
CA GLN A 645 0.77 -11.92 24.38
C GLN A 645 1.50 -12.68 25.50
N GLU A 646 1.63 -14.00 25.40
CA GLU A 646 2.40 -14.84 26.32
C GLU A 646 3.88 -14.43 26.30
N TRP A 647 4.45 -14.22 25.11
CA TRP A 647 5.80 -13.68 24.97
C TRP A 647 5.92 -12.32 25.65
N ALA A 648 5.11 -11.33 25.27
CA ALA A 648 5.20 -9.98 25.84
C ALA A 648 5.01 -9.94 27.37
N SER A 649 4.10 -10.75 27.91
CA SER A 649 3.86 -10.84 29.37
C SER A 649 4.93 -11.62 30.14
N SER A 650 5.74 -12.44 29.46
CA SER A 650 6.90 -13.14 30.03
C SER A 650 8.22 -12.40 29.79
N ALA A 651 8.18 -11.15 29.31
CA ALA A 651 9.35 -10.32 29.15
C ALA A 651 10.14 -10.18 30.47
N PRO A 652 11.48 -10.31 30.43
CA PRO A 652 12.32 -10.04 31.59
C PRO A 652 12.06 -8.65 32.18
N ASP A 653 12.20 -8.49 33.49
CA ASP A 653 11.94 -7.22 34.19
C ASP A 653 12.74 -6.04 33.60
N GLU A 654 13.93 -6.29 33.05
CA GLU A 654 14.77 -5.27 32.39
C GLU A 654 14.21 -4.77 31.03
N PHE A 655 13.24 -5.47 30.44
CA PHE A 655 12.62 -5.17 29.14
C PHE A 655 11.10 -5.02 29.20
N ARG A 656 10.47 -5.37 30.32
CA ARG A 656 9.03 -5.27 30.55
C ARG A 656 8.62 -3.82 30.72
N LEU A 657 7.60 -3.41 29.97
CA LEU A 657 7.06 -2.05 30.03
C LEU A 657 5.61 -2.02 30.54
N PHE A 658 4.79 -3.00 30.13
CA PHE A 658 3.37 -3.05 30.41
C PHE A 658 2.88 -4.49 30.58
N ASP A 659 1.75 -4.65 31.26
CA ASP A 659 1.00 -5.91 31.28
C ASP A 659 0.01 -5.99 30.11
N ASP A 660 -0.54 -4.84 29.70
CA ASP A 660 -1.38 -4.70 28.50
C ASP A 660 -0.79 -3.64 27.55
N TYR A 661 -0.19 -4.12 26.46
CA TYR A 661 0.49 -3.29 25.46
C TYR A 661 -0.48 -2.53 24.54
N PHE A 662 -1.79 -2.69 24.71
CA PHE A 662 -2.81 -2.05 23.85
C PHE A 662 -3.64 -0.98 24.55
N ALA A 663 -3.43 -0.75 25.86
CA ALA A 663 -4.09 0.30 26.62
C ALA A 663 -3.53 1.69 26.28
N VAL A 664 -4.05 2.34 25.23
CA VAL A 664 -3.44 3.51 24.57
C VAL A 664 -3.05 4.64 25.53
N GLU A 665 -3.98 5.09 26.38
CA GLU A 665 -3.73 6.23 27.27
C GLU A 665 -2.74 5.89 28.39
N ALA A 666 -2.84 4.69 28.97
CA ALA A 666 -1.88 4.21 29.97
C ALA A 666 -0.48 4.06 29.37
N CYS A 667 -0.39 3.49 28.16
CA CYS A 667 0.85 3.34 27.42
C CYS A 667 1.48 4.70 27.14
N LYS A 668 0.71 5.66 26.64
CA LYS A 668 1.19 7.02 26.32
C LYS A 668 1.79 7.74 27.52
N GLU A 669 1.12 7.73 28.68
CA GLU A 669 1.60 8.41 29.88
C GLU A 669 2.95 7.88 30.37
N ILE A 670 3.15 6.57 30.27
CA ILE A 670 4.39 5.91 30.68
C ILE A 670 5.47 6.10 29.61
N ILE A 671 5.16 5.92 28.32
CA ILE A 671 6.10 6.14 27.21
C ILE A 671 6.74 7.52 27.32
N CYS A 672 5.95 8.57 27.55
CA CYS A 672 6.47 9.94 27.69
C CYS A 672 7.47 10.14 28.85
N LYS A 673 7.54 9.22 29.81
CA LYS A 673 8.47 9.27 30.95
C LYS A 673 9.74 8.46 30.74
N ILE A 674 9.75 7.53 29.77
CA ILE A 674 10.90 6.65 29.51
C ILE A 674 12.04 7.46 28.89
N GLN A 675 13.23 7.40 29.51
CA GLN A 675 14.46 7.98 28.95
C GLN A 675 15.39 6.91 28.37
N ASP A 676 15.08 5.64 28.60
CA ASP A 676 15.90 4.51 28.15
C ASP A 676 15.57 4.14 26.69
N PRO A 677 16.50 4.34 25.75
CA PRO A 677 16.24 4.10 24.36
C PRO A 677 16.17 2.61 24.01
N ILE A 678 16.80 1.70 24.79
CA ILE A 678 16.72 0.24 24.58
C ILE A 678 15.27 -0.24 24.81
N LEU A 679 14.63 0.26 25.87
CA LEU A 679 13.23 -0.05 26.18
C LEU A 679 12.28 0.44 25.08
N LEU A 680 12.49 1.67 24.60
CA LEU A 680 11.69 2.23 23.50
C LEU A 680 11.88 1.44 22.20
N VAL A 681 13.10 0.96 21.91
CA VAL A 681 13.36 0.09 20.76
C VAL A 681 12.66 -1.25 20.89
N ASN A 682 12.69 -1.89 22.06
CA ASN A 682 11.94 -3.14 22.30
C ASN A 682 10.43 -2.94 22.03
N PHE A 683 9.88 -1.85 22.56
CA PHE A 683 8.48 -1.48 22.35
C PHE A 683 8.14 -1.28 20.87
N CYS A 684 9.00 -0.57 20.13
CA CYS A 684 8.85 -0.40 18.69
C CYS A 684 8.87 -1.75 17.94
N ASN A 685 9.83 -2.63 18.26
CA ASN A 685 9.95 -3.94 17.61
C ASN A 685 8.69 -4.81 17.80
N LEU A 686 8.11 -4.83 19.02
CA LEU A 686 6.87 -5.54 19.30
C LEU A 686 5.71 -5.03 18.43
N HIS A 687 5.51 -3.71 18.37
CA HIS A 687 4.41 -3.15 17.58
C HIS A 687 4.64 -3.28 16.07
N VAL A 688 5.88 -3.23 15.59
CA VAL A 688 6.20 -3.52 14.18
C VAL A 688 5.89 -4.97 13.82
N LEU A 689 6.20 -5.93 14.70
CA LEU A 689 5.83 -7.34 14.50
C LEU A 689 4.30 -7.50 14.40
N GLN A 690 3.55 -6.88 15.31
CA GLN A 690 2.08 -6.93 15.30
C GLN A 690 1.49 -6.27 14.05
N LEU A 691 2.02 -5.11 13.64
CA LEU A 691 1.57 -4.43 12.41
C LEU A 691 1.83 -5.28 11.18
N ASN A 692 2.96 -5.98 11.09
CA ASN A 692 3.27 -6.88 9.97
C ASN A 692 2.19 -7.98 9.84
N ILE A 693 1.79 -8.58 10.97
CA ILE A 693 0.76 -9.63 11.00
C ILE A 693 -0.61 -9.04 10.62
N ASN A 694 -1.05 -7.97 11.30
CA ASN A 694 -2.35 -7.36 11.06
C ASN A 694 -2.50 -6.82 9.63
N SER A 695 -1.42 -6.29 9.03
CA SER A 695 -1.44 -5.79 7.65
C SER A 695 -1.80 -6.85 6.61
N SER A 696 -1.48 -8.12 6.91
CA SER A 696 -1.77 -9.26 6.03
C SER A 696 -3.23 -9.72 6.14
N MET A 697 -3.92 -9.33 7.20
CA MET A 697 -5.27 -9.76 7.53
C MET A 697 -6.33 -8.73 7.11
N LEU A 698 -5.94 -7.65 6.43
CA LEU A 698 -6.84 -6.57 5.99
C LEU A 698 -7.75 -6.93 4.80
N GLN A 699 -7.55 -8.09 4.15
CA GLN A 699 -8.35 -8.56 3.02
C GLN A 699 -8.71 -10.05 3.15
N PRO A 700 -9.52 -10.43 4.15
CA PRO A 700 -9.96 -11.80 4.32
C PRO A 700 -11.02 -12.18 3.29
N ILE A 701 -10.89 -13.37 2.71
CA ILE A 701 -11.86 -14.01 1.81
C ILE A 701 -12.43 -15.22 2.55
N ALA A 702 -13.74 -15.21 2.75
CA ALA A 702 -14.46 -16.34 3.33
C ALA A 702 -14.59 -17.48 2.31
N LEU A 703 -14.25 -18.70 2.71
CA LEU A 703 -14.39 -19.89 1.87
C LEU A 703 -15.76 -20.57 1.98
N ASN A 704 -16.53 -20.24 3.03
CA ASN A 704 -17.89 -20.73 3.25
C ASN A 704 -18.73 -19.68 4.02
N ASN A 705 -20.05 -19.88 4.12
CA ASN A 705 -20.96 -18.92 4.77
C ASN A 705 -20.67 -18.68 6.26
N GLU A 706 -20.22 -19.70 7.00
CA GLU A 706 -19.81 -19.56 8.41
C GLU A 706 -18.54 -18.71 8.55
N SER A 707 -17.64 -18.77 7.56
CA SER A 707 -16.41 -17.98 7.52
C SER A 707 -16.66 -16.51 7.15
N SER A 708 -17.83 -16.12 6.64
CA SER A 708 -18.13 -14.71 6.28
C SER A 708 -18.25 -13.80 7.49
N GLN A 709 -18.88 -14.27 8.57
CA GLN A 709 -18.96 -13.50 9.83
C GLN A 709 -17.58 -13.41 10.51
N LEU A 710 -16.81 -14.50 10.46
CA LEU A 710 -15.44 -14.52 10.99
C LEU A 710 -14.49 -13.63 10.19
N ALA A 711 -14.62 -13.58 8.86
CA ALA A 711 -13.84 -12.69 8.02
C ALA A 711 -14.07 -11.22 8.39
N GLN A 712 -15.32 -10.84 8.68
CA GLN A 712 -15.63 -9.49 9.14
C GLN A 712 -15.02 -9.19 10.52
N CYS A 713 -15.12 -10.14 11.47
CA CYS A 713 -14.52 -10.01 12.80
C CYS A 713 -12.99 -9.84 12.73
N VAL A 714 -12.31 -10.69 11.93
CA VAL A 714 -10.85 -10.59 11.72
C VAL A 714 -10.46 -9.26 11.08
N LEU A 715 -11.24 -8.77 10.11
CA LEU A 715 -11.01 -7.48 9.46
C LEU A 715 -11.13 -6.31 10.45
N GLU A 716 -12.22 -6.27 11.23
CA GLU A 716 -12.46 -5.23 12.22
C GLU A 716 -11.39 -5.23 13.32
N HIS A 717 -11.00 -6.42 13.80
CA HIS A 717 -9.91 -6.58 14.76
C HIS A 717 -8.59 -6.06 14.19
N SER A 718 -8.22 -6.49 12.97
CA SER A 718 -6.96 -6.11 12.32
C SER A 718 -6.88 -4.61 12.04
N LEU A 719 -7.98 -3.98 11.62
CA LEU A 719 -8.05 -2.53 11.41
C LEU A 719 -7.86 -1.76 12.71
N SER A 720 -8.56 -2.17 13.78
CA SER A 720 -8.46 -1.52 15.09
C SER A 720 -7.05 -1.66 15.69
N ARG A 721 -6.51 -2.88 15.70
CA ARG A 721 -5.14 -3.16 16.17
C ARG A 721 -4.10 -2.38 15.39
N SER A 722 -4.24 -2.31 14.07
CA SER A 722 -3.29 -1.57 13.23
C SER A 722 -3.30 -0.07 13.53
N LEU A 723 -4.48 0.52 13.69
CA LEU A 723 -4.60 1.95 14.00
C LEU A 723 -4.01 2.27 15.39
N THR A 724 -4.34 1.47 16.39
CA THR A 724 -3.80 1.57 17.75
C THR A 724 -2.28 1.39 17.78
N GLY A 725 -1.75 0.38 17.10
CA GLY A 725 -0.30 0.14 16.99
C GLY A 725 0.43 1.31 16.35
N CYS A 726 -0.12 1.91 15.29
CA CYS A 726 0.45 3.11 14.68
C CYS A 726 0.47 4.31 15.65
N ARG A 727 -0.54 4.50 16.51
CA ARG A 727 -0.55 5.60 17.49
C ARG A 727 0.56 5.43 18.52
N LEU A 728 0.67 4.22 19.06
CA LEU A 728 1.67 3.87 20.06
C LEU A 728 3.10 4.00 19.51
N LEU A 729 3.32 3.56 18.28
CA LEU A 729 4.61 3.74 17.59
C LEU A 729 4.97 5.21 17.43
N ILE A 730 4.04 6.08 17.02
CA ILE A 730 4.32 7.52 16.91
C ILE A 730 4.73 8.11 18.27
N TYR A 731 4.08 7.72 19.37
CA TYR A 731 4.48 8.17 20.70
C TYR A 731 5.86 7.66 21.11
N ALA A 732 6.12 6.37 20.90
CA ALA A 732 7.41 5.76 21.24
C ALA A 732 8.56 6.37 20.42
N ILE A 733 8.35 6.63 19.13
CA ILE A 733 9.36 7.23 18.26
C ILE A 733 9.62 8.70 18.63
N LYS A 734 8.57 9.49 18.92
CA LYS A 734 8.74 10.86 19.43
C LYS A 734 9.55 10.87 20.72
N GLN A 735 9.24 9.95 21.64
CA GLN A 735 10.02 9.82 22.86
C GLN A 735 11.46 9.39 22.57
N LEU A 736 11.68 8.47 21.62
CA LEU A 736 13.01 8.02 21.26
C LEU A 736 13.87 9.19 20.74
N PHE A 737 13.32 10.05 19.89
CA PHE A 737 14.02 11.27 19.47
C PHE A 737 14.32 12.21 20.64
N HIS A 738 13.40 12.36 21.59
CA HIS A 738 13.61 13.21 22.77
C HIS A 738 14.69 12.62 23.71
N ALA A 739 14.58 11.33 24.04
CA ALA A 739 15.49 10.60 24.92
C ALA A 739 16.92 10.57 24.35
N CYS A 740 17.07 10.54 23.03
CA CYS A 740 18.39 10.54 22.41
C CYS A 740 19.11 11.92 22.47
N GLY A 741 18.39 13.03 22.66
CA GLY A 741 18.99 14.37 22.77
C GLY A 741 19.96 14.73 21.63
N CYS A 742 20.87 15.69 21.88
CA CYS A 742 21.92 16.08 20.91
C CYS A 742 23.22 15.26 21.03
N ASN A 743 23.37 14.42 22.06
CA ASN A 743 24.64 13.81 22.48
C ASN A 743 24.64 12.27 22.53
N THR A 744 23.60 11.58 22.05
CA THR A 744 23.59 10.10 22.04
C THR A 744 23.38 9.49 20.65
N THR A 745 23.58 8.17 20.57
CA THR A 745 23.96 7.38 19.39
C THR A 745 23.05 7.56 18.19
N CYS A 746 23.65 7.94 17.06
CA CYS A 746 22.98 8.29 15.81
C CYS A 746 22.18 7.15 15.18
N ASN A 747 22.45 5.89 15.55
CA ASN A 747 21.66 4.73 15.12
C ASN A 747 20.22 4.74 15.61
N TYR A 748 19.94 5.20 16.84
CA TYR A 748 18.57 5.29 17.33
C TYR A 748 17.74 6.24 16.47
N THR A 749 18.35 7.35 16.03
CA THR A 749 17.68 8.34 15.18
C THR A 749 17.39 7.77 13.79
N VAL A 750 18.30 6.95 13.25
CA VAL A 750 18.07 6.21 11.99
C VAL A 750 16.97 5.17 12.15
N LEU A 751 17.00 4.39 13.23
CA LEU A 751 16.00 3.36 13.52
C LEU A 751 14.61 3.99 13.75
N ALA A 752 14.55 5.11 14.46
CA ALA A 752 13.33 5.89 14.64
C ALA A 752 12.78 6.39 13.30
N PHE A 753 13.65 6.85 12.40
CA PHE A 753 13.27 7.21 11.04
C PHE A 753 12.74 6.01 10.25
N ASP A 754 13.43 4.87 10.25
CA ASP A 754 12.99 3.67 9.54
C ASP A 754 11.64 3.14 10.08
N ASN A 755 11.44 3.18 11.41
CA ASN A 755 10.16 2.84 12.03
C ASN A 755 9.04 3.85 11.69
N LEU A 756 9.36 5.14 11.52
CA LEU A 756 8.40 6.14 11.03
C LEU A 756 8.00 5.86 9.59
N LEU A 757 8.94 5.47 8.73
CA LEU A 757 8.64 5.08 7.35
C LEU A 757 7.70 3.87 7.31
N TYR A 758 7.97 2.85 8.14
CA TYR A 758 7.11 1.67 8.27
C TYR A 758 5.71 2.04 8.78
N THR A 759 5.64 2.91 9.79
CA THR A 759 4.36 3.42 10.33
C THR A 759 3.59 4.21 9.28
N PHE A 760 4.26 5.05 8.49
CA PHE A 760 3.65 5.81 7.41
C PHE A 760 3.06 4.89 6.33
N ASP A 761 3.77 3.82 5.96
CA ASP A 761 3.28 2.82 5.00
C ASP A 761 1.97 2.15 5.49
N MET A 762 1.94 1.76 6.77
CA MET A 762 0.74 1.21 7.37
C MET A 762 -0.42 2.21 7.41
N LEU A 763 -0.15 3.47 7.76
CA LEU A 763 -1.16 4.52 7.75
C LEU A 763 -1.69 4.81 6.33
N MET A 764 -0.83 4.73 5.32
CA MET A 764 -1.24 4.82 3.92
C MET A 764 -2.26 3.74 3.55
N LEU A 765 -2.02 2.49 3.94
CA LEU A 765 -2.97 1.39 3.72
C LEU A 765 -4.29 1.64 4.46
N LEU A 766 -4.22 2.04 5.73
CA LEU A 766 -5.41 2.34 6.54
C LEU A 766 -6.20 3.56 6.01
N SER A 767 -5.52 4.53 5.40
CA SER A 767 -6.16 5.72 4.79
C SER A 767 -7.08 5.39 3.61
N LEU A 768 -6.90 4.21 3.02
CA LEU A 768 -7.69 3.67 1.92
C LEU A 768 -8.81 2.73 2.40
N SER A 769 -8.94 2.53 3.72
CA SER A 769 -9.99 1.70 4.30
C SER A 769 -11.39 2.21 3.93
N PRO A 770 -12.37 1.31 3.66
CA PRO A 770 -13.76 1.70 3.48
C PRO A 770 -14.37 2.30 4.75
N ASN A 771 -13.79 2.03 5.92
CA ASN A 771 -14.20 2.65 7.18
C ASN A 771 -13.70 4.11 7.23
N GLN A 772 -14.64 5.06 7.13
CA GLN A 772 -14.34 6.49 7.06
C GLN A 772 -13.63 7.03 8.32
N GLN A 773 -13.89 6.44 9.49
CA GLN A 773 -13.25 6.88 10.73
C GLN A 773 -11.78 6.47 10.76
N VAL A 774 -11.50 5.19 10.48
CA VAL A 774 -10.13 4.67 10.35
C VAL A 774 -9.36 5.44 9.28
N ALA A 775 -9.98 5.68 8.12
CA ALA A 775 -9.36 6.42 7.03
C ALA A 775 -9.07 7.89 7.38
N ALA A 776 -10.00 8.58 8.05
CA ALA A 776 -9.80 9.97 8.46
C ALA A 776 -8.70 10.11 9.51
N GLU A 777 -8.67 9.19 10.48
CA GLU A 777 -7.67 9.18 11.52
C GLU A 777 -6.28 8.83 10.98
N ALA A 778 -6.19 7.81 10.13
CA ALA A 778 -4.93 7.46 9.47
C ALA A 778 -4.33 8.64 8.70
N LYS A 779 -5.15 9.39 7.95
CA LYS A 779 -4.70 10.62 7.26
C LYS A 779 -4.22 11.70 8.21
N SER A 780 -4.87 11.86 9.38
CA SER A 780 -4.40 12.79 10.41
C SER A 780 -3.03 12.38 10.95
N MET A 781 -2.84 11.10 11.24
CA MET A 781 -1.57 10.57 11.73
C MET A 781 -0.46 10.62 10.68
N MET A 782 -0.77 10.42 9.39
CA MET A 782 0.21 10.60 8.31
C MET A 782 0.81 12.00 8.30
N LYS A 783 -0.02 13.04 8.53
CA LYS A 783 0.46 14.42 8.64
C LYS A 783 1.38 14.61 9.84
N ILE A 784 1.08 13.96 10.96
CA ILE A 784 1.96 13.96 12.14
C ILE A 784 3.30 13.30 11.79
N CYS A 785 3.30 12.11 11.19
CA CYS A 785 4.52 11.43 10.74
C CYS A 785 5.35 12.29 9.79
N PHE A 786 4.72 12.96 8.83
CA PHE A 786 5.42 13.84 7.89
C PHE A 786 6.07 15.04 8.59
N GLU A 787 5.37 15.71 9.51
CA GLU A 787 5.96 16.83 10.27
C GLU A 787 7.12 16.36 11.16
N GLU A 788 7.02 15.19 11.79
CA GLU A 788 8.14 14.60 12.54
C GLU A 788 9.34 14.36 11.61
N ILE A 789 9.14 13.70 10.47
CA ILE A 789 10.21 13.43 9.49
C ILE A 789 10.89 14.72 9.02
N LYS A 790 10.10 15.76 8.72
CA LYS A 790 10.59 17.07 8.27
C LYS A 790 11.43 17.78 9.32
N ASN A 791 11.12 17.59 10.61
CA ASN A 791 11.82 18.22 11.72
C ASN A 791 13.10 17.46 12.14
N ILE A 792 13.39 16.29 11.58
CA ILE A 792 14.62 15.55 11.85
C ILE A 792 15.83 16.36 11.36
N ARG A 793 16.74 16.66 12.28
CA ARG A 793 17.91 17.52 12.03
C ARG A 793 18.74 17.07 10.83
N PHE A 794 19.01 15.77 10.70
CA PHE A 794 19.86 15.27 9.63
C PHE A 794 19.22 15.32 8.24
N MET A 795 17.89 15.49 8.15
CA MET A 795 17.17 15.67 6.89
C MET A 795 17.38 17.05 6.28
N GLN A 796 17.88 18.02 7.07
CA GLN A 796 18.24 19.35 6.58
C GLN A 796 19.37 19.23 5.54
N GLY A 797 19.08 19.61 4.29
CA GLY A 797 20.02 19.50 3.17
C GLY A 797 19.92 18.20 2.35
N ILE A 798 19.04 17.26 2.76
CA ILE A 798 18.66 16.06 1.99
C ILE A 798 17.26 16.23 1.39
N SER A 799 16.37 16.95 2.09
CA SER A 799 14.98 17.20 1.69
C SER A 799 14.85 17.80 0.28
N ILE A 800 13.90 17.28 -0.51
CA ILE A 800 13.62 17.75 -1.87
C ILE A 800 12.46 18.77 -1.87
N PRO A 801 12.65 19.97 -2.46
CA PRO A 801 11.57 20.93 -2.69
C PRO A 801 10.52 20.39 -3.67
N LYS A 802 9.25 20.71 -3.42
CA LYS A 802 8.10 20.18 -4.18
C LYS A 802 8.18 20.51 -5.68
N GLU A 803 8.72 21.68 -6.02
CA GLU A 803 8.84 22.18 -7.39
C GLU A 803 9.82 21.35 -8.23
N THR A 804 10.79 20.72 -7.58
CA THR A 804 11.84 19.89 -8.20
C THR A 804 11.62 18.40 -7.99
N SER A 805 10.46 18.03 -7.45
CA SER A 805 10.09 16.66 -7.11
C SER A 805 9.89 15.82 -8.37
N PRO A 806 10.76 14.84 -8.67
CA PRO A 806 10.48 13.84 -9.71
C PRO A 806 9.28 12.96 -9.34
N MET A 807 8.93 12.80 -8.04
CA MET A 807 7.75 12.04 -7.62
C MET A 807 6.44 12.71 -7.98
N ALA A 808 6.38 14.05 -7.98
CA ALA A 808 5.16 14.79 -8.25
C ALA A 808 4.59 14.53 -9.66
N SER A 809 5.45 14.43 -10.67
CA SER A 809 5.04 14.10 -12.05
C SER A 809 4.57 12.64 -12.17
N ILE A 810 5.21 11.71 -11.47
CA ILE A 810 4.92 10.27 -11.51
C ILE A 810 3.60 9.92 -10.79
N ILE A 811 3.36 10.52 -9.61
CA ILE A 811 2.12 10.33 -8.84
C ILE A 811 0.91 10.93 -9.57
N THR A 812 1.11 12.00 -10.35
CA THR A 812 0.04 12.65 -11.14
C THR A 812 -0.32 11.88 -12.43
N GLU A 813 0.63 11.14 -13.02
CA GLU A 813 0.43 10.35 -14.26
C GLU A 813 -0.04 8.89 -14.03
N GLN A 814 -0.35 8.51 -12.77
CA GLN A 814 -0.82 7.18 -12.36
C GLN A 814 0.00 6.00 -12.92
N PHE A 815 1.25 5.81 -12.46
CA PHE A 815 2.05 4.55 -12.51
C PHE A 815 1.80 3.61 -13.73
N LYS A 816 1.62 4.15 -14.93
CA LYS A 816 1.42 3.36 -16.15
C LYS A 816 2.79 3.02 -16.73
N ASP A 817 3.30 1.84 -16.41
CA ASP A 817 4.46 1.17 -17.00
C ASP A 817 5.80 1.96 -17.01
N LYS A 818 5.87 3.15 -16.40
CA LYS A 818 7.12 3.89 -16.20
C LYS A 818 7.84 3.34 -14.98
N LYS A 819 8.99 2.72 -15.21
CA LYS A 819 9.96 2.40 -14.16
C LYS A 819 10.44 3.69 -13.53
N PHE A 820 10.55 3.67 -12.21
CA PHE A 820 11.01 4.79 -11.42
C PHE A 820 12.51 4.98 -11.67
N ASP A 821 12.90 6.18 -12.10
CA ASP A 821 14.31 6.52 -12.31
C ASP A 821 14.97 6.80 -10.95
N VAL A 822 15.42 5.71 -10.32
CA VAL A 822 16.18 5.74 -9.08
C VAL A 822 17.45 6.58 -9.23
N ASP A 823 18.05 6.58 -10.42
CA ASP A 823 19.33 7.22 -10.71
C ASP A 823 19.23 8.75 -10.58
N TYR A 824 18.03 9.33 -10.71
CA TYR A 824 17.82 10.75 -10.41
C TYR A 824 18.24 11.12 -8.98
N TYR A 825 18.09 10.19 -8.03
CA TYR A 825 18.38 10.44 -6.62
C TYR A 825 19.86 10.32 -6.28
N ASP A 826 20.69 9.73 -7.16
CA ASP A 826 22.14 9.60 -6.95
C ASP A 826 22.87 10.94 -6.87
N LYS A 827 22.25 12.02 -7.38
CA LYS A 827 22.77 13.39 -7.22
C LYS A 827 22.68 13.91 -5.79
N TYR A 828 21.86 13.30 -4.94
CA TYR A 828 21.73 13.66 -3.54
C TYR A 828 22.75 12.88 -2.70
N PRO A 829 23.25 13.48 -1.61
CA PRO A 829 24.24 12.82 -0.76
C PRO A 829 23.76 11.50 -0.14
N HIS A 830 22.45 11.37 0.08
CA HIS A 830 21.82 10.19 0.64
C HIS A 830 20.56 9.84 -0.17
N PRO A 831 20.69 9.11 -1.29
CA PRO A 831 19.60 8.86 -2.25
C PRO A 831 18.34 8.25 -1.62
N TRP A 832 18.48 7.23 -0.75
CA TRP A 832 17.36 6.60 -0.05
C TRP A 832 16.50 7.59 0.74
N PHE A 833 17.10 8.38 1.64
CA PHE A 833 16.39 9.39 2.43
C PHE A 833 15.75 10.47 1.56
N ALA A 834 16.44 10.93 0.52
CA ALA A 834 15.89 11.93 -0.41
C ALA A 834 14.65 11.39 -1.14
N MET A 835 14.70 10.14 -1.61
CA MET A 835 13.59 9.44 -2.26
C MET A 835 12.40 9.23 -1.32
N MET A 836 12.65 8.68 -0.13
CA MET A 836 11.56 8.42 0.83
C MET A 836 10.89 9.72 1.28
N PHE A 837 11.66 10.78 1.50
CA PHE A 837 11.11 12.09 1.83
C PHE A 837 10.27 12.67 0.69
N ASP A 838 10.76 12.63 -0.56
CA ASP A 838 10.03 13.15 -1.72
C ASP A 838 8.68 12.45 -1.89
N ALA A 839 8.67 11.12 -1.74
CA ALA A 839 7.45 10.33 -1.85
C ALA A 839 6.42 10.67 -0.76
N ILE A 840 6.85 10.72 0.51
CA ILE A 840 6.00 11.06 1.65
C ILE A 840 5.45 12.48 1.50
N HIS A 841 6.29 13.42 1.09
CA HIS A 841 5.91 14.82 0.89
C HIS A 841 4.83 14.95 -0.19
N VAL A 842 5.01 14.31 -1.35
CA VAL A 842 4.01 14.35 -2.43
C VAL A 842 2.70 13.72 -1.98
N ILE A 843 2.75 12.53 -1.37
CA ILE A 843 1.57 11.81 -0.91
C ILE A 843 0.77 12.58 0.12
N THR A 844 1.46 13.07 1.16
CA THR A 844 0.80 13.84 2.23
C THR A 844 0.18 15.12 1.68
N SER A 845 0.73 15.68 0.59
CA SER A 845 0.16 16.85 -0.09
C SER A 845 -1.03 16.54 -1.00
N CYS A 846 -1.21 15.27 -1.40
CA CYS A 846 -2.33 14.80 -2.22
C CYS A 846 -3.52 14.28 -1.38
N THR A 847 -3.27 13.89 -0.12
CA THR A 847 -4.27 13.34 0.82
C THR A 847 -4.85 14.36 1.79
#